data_AF-A0A972LMA9-F1
#
_entry.id   AF-A0A972LMA9-F1
#
_cell.length_a   1.000
_cell.length_b   1.000
_cell.length_c   1.000
_cell.angle_alpha   90.00
_cell.angle_beta   90.00
_cell.angle_gamma   90.00
#
_symmetry.space_group_name_H-M   'P 1'
#
loop_
_entity.id
_entity.type
_entity.pdbx_description
1 polymer ?
#
loop_
_entity_poly.entity_id
_entity_poly.type
_entity_poly.pdbx_seq_one_letter_code
_entity_poly.pdbx_strand_id
1 'polypeptide(L)'
;MSRLVIRYFVLLLLAVSTHPTLAQTVTLPQMVQSAKNSPLFRAELTPAQLKSRGLETIQLQKGIQLNVKQYLNNSRLKNTVKIRPLFKRNIQLRFLKAKPSYTEKIIQLSDRLIINRTVKIKLKPGACGMKKKPAAISDLCFRRKAGRVHGKVAKKLKEIRQKLRSAPPKRIVVRNVTVAQARRLSDTDLLGLLLYSEEREIQHVSILPLRVRLAKMGKPSGRFKVGGLGNFARPLPQPNLSRPILTGKDRFGNPGKMAQKRKVRRQSSREIWNSLSELGAWEFGMCLIELQRFTQGQGQRGPEWGDDWDNILRRALAAGTLSVFAVREWDEARPLLLRIKRGQKNCTTRTQQRVADEQRQRREQRENRAYNFEKRYFLTGRTVIRNIGDTYQYTFTQETWLTDSYYVRFSYNLGYEFGLRFPYSLKVKADPLQVRGSGNSATRNRRVSVTVAPVNADRQGRPVYQAVGLDQNFYRKGREFTFSFGAGCSFKASIPGPNVNLSCPSINFDTGKDFTPSLGSTRRNIGNLWVLGRDLQPQKLGIHGWVGGAYLDLGVAADMTNGRIGYRITPDANSQLSQLQNRYVWADSERPRRFTLSPRNINLSLGFKVDQPKYKFRIELIPQARINLNLDLGVYELNRNVGPIRFDSLSIGSQFEVDRHPGTTSYYNYKL
;
A
#
# COMPACT_ATOMS: atom_id res chain seq x y z
N MET A 1 23.76 -52.64 8.76
CA MET A 1 22.88 -52.60 9.95
C MET A 1 23.43 -51.57 10.94
N SER A 2 22.55 -50.70 11.45
CA SER A 2 22.63 -49.95 12.72
C SER A 2 23.74 -48.88 12.87
N ARG A 3 23.49 -47.60 12.57
CA ARG A 3 22.80 -46.53 13.36
C ARG A 3 23.69 -45.83 14.41
N LEU A 4 23.75 -44.49 14.26
CA LEU A 4 23.78 -43.43 15.30
C LEU A 4 25.08 -43.36 16.16
N VAL A 5 25.62 -42.23 16.64
CA VAL A 5 25.10 -40.89 16.93
C VAL A 5 26.28 -39.97 17.32
N ILE A 6 26.24 -38.69 16.92
CA ILE A 6 26.80 -37.50 17.59
C ILE A 6 28.33 -37.45 17.84
N ARG A 7 29.05 -36.62 17.06
CA ARG A 7 30.08 -35.63 17.52
C ARG A 7 30.89 -35.04 16.35
N TYR A 8 30.25 -34.42 15.37
CA TYR A 8 30.95 -33.54 14.41
C TYR A 8 29.98 -32.48 13.90
N PHE A 9 29.66 -31.48 14.71
CA PHE A 9 29.07 -30.20 14.31
C PHE A 9 28.88 -29.37 15.58
N VAL A 10 29.74 -28.38 15.83
CA VAL A 10 29.50 -27.14 16.59
C VAL A 10 30.86 -26.46 16.85
N LEU A 11 30.90 -25.14 16.64
CA LEU A 11 31.97 -24.16 16.91
C LEU A 11 33.03 -23.92 15.82
N LEU A 12 32.54 -23.68 14.59
CA LEU A 12 33.16 -22.73 13.66
C LEU A 12 32.14 -21.63 13.34
N LEU A 13 31.87 -20.76 14.32
CA LEU A 13 30.83 -19.72 14.21
C LEU A 13 31.16 -18.48 15.06
N LEU A 14 32.32 -17.85 14.88
CA LEU A 14 32.58 -16.48 15.37
C LEU A 14 33.54 -15.71 14.44
N ALA A 15 33.24 -15.65 13.15
CA ALA A 15 33.89 -14.70 12.23
C ALA A 15 32.97 -14.30 11.07
N VAL A 16 31.75 -13.83 11.38
CA VAL A 16 31.05 -12.90 10.50
C VAL A 16 30.73 -11.68 11.34
N SER A 17 31.76 -10.89 11.56
CA SER A 17 31.65 -9.54 12.07
C SER A 17 30.92 -8.70 11.02
N THR A 18 29.58 -8.72 11.06
CA THR A 18 28.75 -7.70 10.42
C THR A 18 29.00 -6.39 11.15
N HIS A 19 30.13 -5.75 10.83
CA HIS A 19 30.45 -4.41 11.24
C HIS A 19 29.31 -3.51 10.74
N PRO A 20 28.53 -2.85 11.63
CA PRO A 20 27.96 -1.61 11.20
C PRO A 20 29.16 -0.68 11.03
N THR A 21 29.53 -0.35 9.80
CA THR A 21 30.36 0.84 9.52
C THR A 21 29.52 2.06 9.88
N LEU A 22 29.29 2.26 11.17
CA LEU A 22 28.69 3.44 11.76
C LEU A 22 29.79 4.48 11.80
N ALA A 23 29.73 5.35 10.80
CA ALA A 23 30.17 6.74 10.83
C ALA A 23 31.52 6.99 11.54
N GLN A 24 32.56 7.17 10.73
CA GLN A 24 33.61 8.12 11.06
C GLN A 24 32.98 9.39 11.66
N THR A 25 33.67 9.98 12.63
CA THR A 25 33.31 11.13 13.45
C THR A 25 33.13 12.44 12.66
N VAL A 26 32.57 12.39 11.46
CA VAL A 26 32.28 13.54 10.60
C VAL A 26 31.36 14.50 11.37
N THR A 27 31.81 15.73 11.53
CA THR A 27 31.03 16.84 12.10
C THR A 27 29.95 17.28 11.11
N LEU A 28 28.88 17.94 11.57
CA LEU A 28 27.86 18.46 10.64
C LEU A 28 28.45 19.40 9.57
N PRO A 29 29.39 20.32 9.91
CA PRO A 29 30.09 21.12 8.91
C PRO A 29 30.82 20.28 7.86
N GLN A 30 31.55 19.23 8.28
CA GLN A 30 32.23 18.34 7.34
C GLN A 30 31.24 17.55 6.47
N MET A 31 30.08 17.17 7.00
CA MET A 31 29.01 16.52 6.22
C MET A 31 28.45 17.45 5.15
N VAL A 32 28.18 18.71 5.50
CA VAL A 32 27.72 19.75 4.57
C VAL A 32 28.79 20.04 3.51
N GLN A 33 30.06 20.11 3.90
CA GLN A 33 31.17 20.33 2.97
C GLN A 33 31.38 19.14 2.04
N SER A 34 31.31 17.91 2.55
CA SER A 34 31.39 16.69 1.75
C SER A 34 30.27 16.61 0.70
N ALA A 35 29.07 17.11 1.03
CA ALA A 35 27.99 17.23 0.05
C ALA A 35 28.28 18.26 -1.04
N LYS A 36 28.92 19.38 -0.73
CA LYS A 36 29.33 20.38 -1.73
C LYS A 36 30.44 19.87 -2.64
N ASN A 37 31.35 19.08 -2.07
CA ASN A 37 32.45 18.46 -2.80
C ASN A 37 32.01 17.18 -3.53
N SER A 38 30.72 16.81 -3.46
CA SER A 38 30.19 15.63 -4.13
C SER A 38 30.19 15.81 -5.65
N PRO A 39 30.53 14.77 -6.42
CA PRO A 39 30.33 14.79 -7.88
C PRO A 39 28.85 14.90 -8.29
N LEU A 40 27.92 14.70 -7.35
CA LEU A 40 26.48 14.86 -7.58
C LEU A 40 26.00 16.29 -7.32
N PHE A 41 26.86 17.16 -6.79
CA PHE A 41 26.51 18.53 -6.46
C PHE A 41 26.05 19.30 -7.69
N ARG A 42 24.94 20.03 -7.55
CA ARG A 42 24.36 20.86 -8.61
C ARG A 42 24.38 22.33 -8.24
N ALA A 43 23.91 22.66 -7.03
CA ALA A 43 23.84 24.04 -6.57
C ALA A 43 23.68 24.14 -5.05
N GLU A 44 24.08 25.29 -4.48
CA GLU A 44 23.60 25.76 -3.18
C GLU A 44 22.53 26.83 -3.42
N LEU A 45 21.40 26.67 -2.76
CA LEU A 45 20.22 27.50 -2.92
C LEU A 45 19.76 28.05 -1.57
N THR A 46 19.15 29.23 -1.62
CA THR A 46 18.31 29.76 -0.56
C THR A 46 16.85 29.34 -0.77
N PRO A 47 16.00 29.38 0.26
CA PRO A 47 14.57 29.10 0.10
C PRO A 47 13.86 29.98 -0.92
N ALA A 48 14.32 31.24 -1.10
CA ALA A 48 13.75 32.17 -2.07
C ALA A 48 13.99 31.73 -3.53
N GLN A 49 15.08 31.00 -3.79
CA GLN A 49 15.46 30.52 -5.12
C GLN A 49 14.76 29.22 -5.53
N LEU A 50 13.95 28.59 -4.66
CA LEU A 50 13.27 27.34 -5.00
C LEU A 50 12.30 27.51 -6.17
N LYS A 51 11.53 28.61 -6.18
CA LYS A 51 10.54 28.88 -7.23
C LYS A 51 11.19 29.06 -8.58
N SER A 52 12.20 29.94 -8.66
CA SER A 52 12.95 30.20 -9.89
C SER A 52 13.71 28.98 -10.42
N ARG A 53 13.98 27.97 -9.56
CA ARG A 53 14.64 26.72 -9.94
C ARG A 53 13.66 25.57 -10.24
N GLY A 54 12.34 25.80 -10.15
CA GLY A 54 11.33 24.75 -10.33
C GLY A 54 11.38 23.66 -9.26
N LEU A 55 11.89 23.97 -8.06
CA LEU A 55 12.09 23.01 -6.96
C LEU A 55 11.06 23.15 -5.84
N GLU A 56 10.06 24.03 -5.96
CA GLU A 56 8.99 24.14 -4.95
C GLU A 56 8.18 22.83 -4.85
N THR A 57 7.96 22.17 -5.99
CA THR A 57 7.31 20.86 -6.09
C THR A 57 8.10 19.97 -7.04
N ILE A 58 8.53 18.80 -6.59
CA ILE A 58 9.34 17.87 -7.38
C ILE A 58 8.54 16.59 -7.64
N GLN A 59 8.34 16.23 -8.90
CA GLN A 59 7.72 14.95 -9.26
C GLN A 59 8.70 13.81 -8.95
N LEU A 60 8.37 12.96 -7.98
CA LEU A 60 9.21 11.83 -7.59
C LEU A 60 8.95 10.58 -8.46
N GLN A 61 7.67 10.36 -8.80
CA GLN A 61 7.10 9.24 -9.56
C GLN A 61 5.73 9.67 -10.11
N LYS A 62 5.13 8.98 -11.09
CA LYS A 62 3.78 9.32 -11.59
C LYS A 62 2.77 9.40 -10.44
N GLY A 63 2.19 10.59 -10.24
CA GLY A 63 1.22 10.89 -9.18
C GLY A 63 1.80 11.15 -7.79
N ILE A 64 3.12 11.00 -7.57
CA ILE A 64 3.78 11.27 -6.29
C ILE A 64 4.68 12.50 -6.43
N GLN A 65 4.42 13.51 -5.60
CA GLN A 65 5.17 14.76 -5.59
C GLN A 65 5.76 15.03 -4.21
N LEU A 66 6.89 15.74 -4.19
CA LEU A 66 7.51 16.30 -3.00
C LEU A 66 7.22 17.80 -2.96
N ASN A 67 6.47 18.28 -1.96
CA ASN A 67 6.25 19.70 -1.78
C ASN A 67 7.36 20.30 -0.90
N VAL A 68 8.51 20.60 -1.52
CA VAL A 68 9.69 21.11 -0.81
C VAL A 68 9.38 22.42 -0.08
N LYS A 69 8.52 23.28 -0.63
CA LYS A 69 8.12 24.53 0.04
C LYS A 69 7.37 24.25 1.34
N GLN A 70 6.41 23.34 1.32
CA GLN A 70 5.66 22.92 2.50
C GLN A 70 6.57 22.21 3.51
N TYR A 71 7.49 21.35 3.04
CA TYR A 71 8.52 20.75 3.88
C TYR A 71 9.31 21.80 4.65
N LEU A 72 9.88 22.78 3.95
CA LEU A 72 10.68 23.84 4.56
C LEU A 72 9.86 24.62 5.59
N ASN A 73 8.64 25.02 5.25
CA ASN A 73 7.75 25.74 6.17
C ASN A 73 7.49 24.98 7.46
N ASN A 74 7.29 23.66 7.37
CA ASN A 74 6.99 22.78 8.50
C ASN A 74 8.21 22.39 9.35
N SER A 75 9.41 22.37 8.76
CA SER A 75 10.65 21.91 9.42
C SER A 75 11.63 23.04 9.77
N ARG A 76 11.29 24.29 9.44
CA ARG A 76 12.03 25.49 9.82
C ARG A 76 12.20 25.61 11.34
N LEU A 77 13.44 25.61 11.80
CA LEU A 77 13.76 25.74 13.24
C LEU A 77 13.11 26.99 13.85
N LYS A 78 13.17 28.15 13.19
CA LYS A 78 12.57 29.40 13.67
C LYS A 78 11.04 29.36 13.84
N ASN A 79 10.36 28.41 13.18
CA ASN A 79 8.91 28.25 13.27
C ASN A 79 8.48 27.27 14.36
N THR A 80 9.43 26.50 14.93
CA THR A 80 9.10 25.50 15.96
C THR A 80 8.59 26.17 17.24
N VAL A 81 7.68 25.51 17.95
CA VAL A 81 7.03 26.03 19.18
C VAL A 81 8.05 26.50 20.22
N LYS A 82 9.18 25.78 20.36
CA LYS A 82 10.22 26.07 21.35
C LYS A 82 11.19 27.19 20.94
N ILE A 83 11.38 27.43 19.64
CA ILE A 83 12.35 28.42 19.14
C ILE A 83 11.67 29.72 18.71
N ARG A 84 10.47 29.65 18.12
CA ARG A 84 9.71 30.83 17.65
C ARG A 84 9.61 31.96 18.69
N PRO A 85 9.40 31.70 20.00
CA PRO A 85 9.37 32.76 21.01
C PRO A 85 10.68 33.55 21.13
N LEU A 86 11.84 32.96 20.81
CA LEU A 86 13.14 33.65 20.86
C LEU A 86 13.25 34.79 19.85
N PHE A 87 12.41 34.79 18.81
CA PHE A 87 12.36 35.84 17.80
C PHE A 87 11.40 37.00 18.18
N LYS A 88 10.71 36.92 19.32
CA LYS A 88 9.85 38.01 19.82
C LYS A 88 10.69 39.08 20.53
N ARG A 89 10.34 40.36 20.31
CA ARG A 89 11.06 41.52 20.85
C ARG A 89 11.18 41.50 22.38
N ASN A 90 10.11 41.13 23.09
CA ASN A 90 10.12 41.04 24.55
C ASN A 90 11.11 39.99 25.10
N ILE A 91 11.24 38.84 24.42
CA ILE A 91 12.23 37.82 24.79
C ILE A 91 13.64 38.30 24.49
N GLN A 92 13.84 38.93 23.33
CA GLN A 92 15.14 39.47 22.92
C GLN A 92 15.67 40.49 23.93
N LEU A 93 14.87 41.52 24.22
CA LEU A 93 15.26 42.60 25.13
C LEU A 93 15.57 42.08 26.53
N ARG A 94 14.83 41.08 27.02
CA ARG A 94 14.97 40.61 28.40
C ARG A 94 16.06 39.55 28.57
N PHE A 95 16.24 38.63 27.62
CA PHE A 95 17.05 37.43 27.82
C PHE A 95 18.21 37.27 26.83
N LEU A 96 18.25 38.02 25.73
CA LEU A 96 19.25 37.83 24.67
C LEU A 96 20.15 39.07 24.51
N LYS A 97 21.44 38.85 24.25
CA LYS A 97 22.38 39.93 23.94
C LYS A 97 22.15 40.54 22.56
N ALA A 98 21.65 39.73 21.64
CA ALA A 98 21.35 40.12 20.28
C ALA A 98 20.16 39.32 19.74
N LYS A 99 19.55 39.81 18.67
CA LYS A 99 18.55 39.07 17.90
C LYS A 99 19.14 37.71 17.45
N PRO A 100 18.42 36.59 17.63
CA PRO A 100 18.91 35.30 17.12
C PRO A 100 19.15 35.36 15.61
N SER A 101 20.26 34.77 15.17
CA SER A 101 20.55 34.59 13.75
C SER A 101 19.98 33.26 13.27
N TYR A 102 19.39 33.27 12.07
CA TYR A 102 18.83 32.09 11.43
C TYR A 102 19.31 31.99 9.99
N THR A 103 19.86 30.83 9.62
CA THR A 103 20.28 30.53 8.26
C THR A 103 19.64 29.22 7.79
N GLU A 104 19.19 29.18 6.53
CA GLU A 104 18.67 27.99 5.86
C GLU A 104 19.33 27.90 4.49
N LYS A 105 20.12 26.83 4.28
CA LYS A 105 20.83 26.55 3.03
C LYS A 105 20.38 25.21 2.49
N ILE A 106 20.15 25.15 1.17
CA ILE A 106 19.67 23.96 0.47
C ILE A 106 20.76 23.55 -0.51
N ILE A 107 21.41 22.43 -0.25
CA ILE A 107 22.38 21.83 -1.16
C ILE A 107 21.62 20.84 -2.04
N GLN A 108 21.57 21.13 -3.34
CA GLN A 108 20.98 20.27 -4.34
C GLN A 108 22.04 19.32 -4.86
N LEU A 109 21.83 18.02 -4.63
CA LEU A 109 22.52 16.96 -5.36
C LEU A 109 21.59 16.41 -6.45
N SER A 110 22.13 15.66 -7.41
CA SER A 110 21.34 15.05 -8.50
C SER A 110 20.30 14.04 -8.02
N ASP A 111 20.44 13.48 -6.82
CA ASP A 111 19.58 12.40 -6.30
C ASP A 111 18.89 12.72 -4.96
N ARG A 112 19.24 13.84 -4.31
CA ARG A 112 18.71 14.25 -3.00
C ARG A 112 18.90 15.75 -2.76
N LEU A 113 18.10 16.31 -1.84
CA LEU A 113 18.33 17.63 -1.26
C LEU A 113 18.89 17.49 0.16
N ILE A 114 19.84 18.34 0.52
CA ILE A 114 20.37 18.45 1.87
C ILE A 114 20.02 19.84 2.38
N ILE A 115 19.24 19.92 3.45
CA ILE A 115 18.75 21.18 3.98
C ILE A 115 19.41 21.40 5.33
N ASN A 116 20.32 22.37 5.37
CA ASN A 116 21.06 22.75 6.56
C ASN A 116 20.44 24.00 7.18
N ARG A 117 19.97 23.86 8.42
CA ARG A 117 19.34 24.95 9.19
C ARG A 117 20.16 25.21 10.44
N THR A 118 20.49 26.46 10.67
CA THR A 118 21.22 26.87 11.88
C THR A 118 20.50 28.02 12.57
N VAL A 119 20.34 27.91 13.88
CA VAL A 119 19.93 29.01 14.76
C VAL A 119 21.07 29.28 15.72
N LYS A 120 21.57 30.52 15.75
CA LYS A 120 22.55 30.99 16.73
C LYS A 120 21.88 31.96 17.70
N ILE A 121 22.02 31.71 19.00
CA ILE A 121 21.40 32.51 20.06
C ILE A 121 22.50 32.96 21.02
N LYS A 122 22.52 34.25 21.36
CA LYS A 122 23.41 34.81 22.38
C LYS A 122 22.60 35.21 23.60
N LEU A 123 22.70 34.46 24.69
CA LEU A 123 22.00 34.71 25.95
C LEU A 123 22.67 35.85 26.72
N LYS A 124 21.88 36.67 27.43
CA LYS A 124 22.40 37.61 28.42
C LYS A 124 23.06 36.87 29.59
N PRO A 125 24.05 37.47 30.27
CA PRO A 125 24.62 36.90 31.47
C PRO A 125 23.49 36.65 32.49
N GLY A 126 23.51 35.50 33.16
CA GLY A 126 22.50 35.14 34.17
C GLY A 126 21.12 34.73 33.63
N ALA A 127 20.85 34.78 32.31
CA ALA A 127 19.53 34.44 31.75
C ALA A 127 19.02 33.04 32.17
N CYS A 128 19.92 32.06 32.29
CA CYS A 128 19.57 30.71 32.75
C CYS A 128 19.19 30.65 34.25
N GLY A 129 19.70 31.56 35.08
CA GLY A 129 19.44 31.62 36.52
C GLY A 129 18.14 32.33 36.91
N MET A 130 17.47 33.02 35.97
CA MET A 130 16.24 33.76 36.26
C MET A 130 15.09 32.81 36.63
N LYS A 131 14.36 33.13 37.73
CA LYS A 131 13.22 32.34 38.23
C LYS A 131 12.05 32.31 37.23
N LYS A 132 11.60 33.47 36.75
CA LYS A 132 10.46 33.62 35.81
C LYS A 132 10.93 33.71 34.34
N LYS A 133 11.58 32.66 33.83
CA LYS A 133 11.99 32.57 32.40
C LYS A 133 10.98 31.75 31.59
N PRO A 134 10.73 32.11 30.32
CA PRO A 134 9.82 31.34 29.47
C PRO A 134 10.43 29.99 29.07
N ALA A 135 9.57 29.03 28.70
CA ALA A 135 9.99 27.68 28.28
C ALA A 135 11.07 27.68 27.20
N ALA A 136 10.98 28.60 26.23
CA ALA A 136 11.96 28.74 25.14
C ALA A 136 13.39 29.07 25.63
N ILE A 137 13.53 29.79 26.75
CA ILE A 137 14.82 30.07 27.38
C ILE A 137 15.22 28.91 28.29
N SER A 138 14.27 28.33 29.03
CA SER A 138 14.53 27.16 29.87
C SER A 138 15.08 25.97 29.08
N ASP A 139 14.57 25.74 27.86
CA ASP A 139 15.03 24.69 26.95
C ASP A 139 16.49 24.86 26.48
N LEU A 140 17.10 26.03 26.69
CA LEU A 140 18.49 26.33 26.34
C LEU A 140 19.45 26.20 27.53
N CYS A 141 18.92 25.89 28.71
CA CYS A 141 19.65 25.94 29.97
C CYS A 141 19.69 24.58 30.63
N PHE A 142 20.83 24.24 31.22
CA PHE A 142 20.88 23.15 32.19
C PHE A 142 20.10 23.54 33.44
N ARG A 143 19.51 22.54 34.10
CA ARG A 143 18.85 22.69 35.40
C ARG A 143 19.77 22.09 36.45
N ARG A 144 20.11 22.86 37.49
CA ARG A 144 20.78 22.33 38.69
C ARG A 144 19.78 21.49 39.48
N LYS A 145 20.22 20.34 39.98
CA LYS A 145 19.44 19.46 40.86
C LYS A 145 20.28 18.97 42.03
N ALA A 146 19.62 18.43 43.04
CA ALA A 146 20.29 17.75 44.14
C ALA A 146 21.00 16.49 43.61
N GLY A 147 22.21 16.22 44.10
CA GLY A 147 23.01 15.08 43.67
C GLY A 147 24.50 15.31 43.85
N ARG A 148 25.30 14.38 43.34
CA ARG A 148 26.76 14.48 43.28
C ARG A 148 27.22 14.47 41.83
N VAL A 149 28.36 15.12 41.56
CA VAL A 149 28.97 15.08 40.22
C VAL A 149 29.26 13.62 39.86
N HIS A 150 28.84 13.19 38.68
CA HIS A 150 29.08 11.82 38.24
C HIS A 150 30.59 11.51 38.19
N GLY A 151 31.04 10.34 38.66
CA GLY A 151 32.48 10.03 38.81
C GLY A 151 33.32 10.22 37.53
N LYS A 152 32.78 9.85 36.36
CA LYS A 152 33.42 10.10 35.05
C LYS A 152 33.56 11.60 34.71
N VAL A 153 32.62 12.44 35.14
CA VAL A 153 32.70 13.90 35.01
C VAL A 153 33.73 14.45 35.99
N ALA A 154 33.73 13.97 37.24
CA ALA A 154 34.71 14.36 38.26
C ALA A 154 36.16 14.10 37.81
N LYS A 155 36.43 12.97 37.14
CA LYS A 155 37.75 12.68 36.54
C LYS A 155 38.16 13.77 35.53
N LYS A 156 37.26 14.19 34.65
CA LYS A 156 37.54 15.24 33.67
C LYS A 156 37.71 16.62 34.33
N LEU A 157 36.94 16.92 35.36
CA LEU A 157 37.11 18.15 36.15
C LEU A 157 38.48 18.20 36.83
N LYS A 158 39.02 17.06 37.30
CA LYS A 158 40.38 16.98 37.84
C LYS A 158 41.44 17.38 36.80
N GLU A 159 41.32 16.88 35.57
CA GLU A 159 42.20 17.30 34.44
C GLU A 159 42.07 18.80 34.15
N ILE A 160 40.84 19.32 34.13
CA ILE A 160 40.57 20.75 33.92
C ILE A 160 41.19 21.58 35.05
N ARG A 161 41.10 21.14 36.31
CA ARG A 161 41.77 21.81 37.43
C ARG A 161 43.28 21.85 37.27
N GLN A 162 43.89 20.79 36.76
CA GLN A 162 45.33 20.78 36.48
C GLN A 162 45.70 21.81 35.41
N LYS A 163 44.93 21.89 34.31
CA LYS A 163 45.09 22.94 33.28
C LYS A 163 44.89 24.35 33.85
N LEU A 164 43.92 24.53 34.75
CA LEU A 164 43.70 25.81 35.41
C LEU A 164 44.88 26.18 36.32
N ARG A 165 45.52 25.23 37.00
CA ARG A 165 46.69 25.48 37.87
C ARG A 165 47.92 25.94 37.09
N SER A 166 48.13 25.44 35.86
CA SER A 166 49.24 25.86 35.01
C SER A 166 48.96 27.13 34.18
N ALA A 167 47.70 27.55 34.06
CA ALA A 167 47.35 28.73 33.27
C ALA A 167 47.59 30.07 34.02
N PRO A 168 47.85 31.19 33.31
CA PRO A 168 48.02 32.50 33.93
C PRO A 168 46.78 32.95 34.72
N PRO A 169 46.93 33.49 35.96
CA PRO A 169 45.79 33.82 36.84
C PRO A 169 44.77 34.79 36.24
N LYS A 170 45.23 35.76 35.42
CA LYS A 170 44.40 36.78 34.76
C LYS A 170 43.72 36.29 33.47
N ARG A 171 44.12 35.10 32.95
CA ARG A 171 43.51 34.56 31.72
C ARG A 171 42.03 34.29 31.96
N ILE A 172 41.19 34.66 30.99
CA ILE A 172 39.75 34.45 31.07
C ILE A 172 39.43 33.00 30.75
N VAL A 173 38.64 32.34 31.61
CA VAL A 173 38.14 30.98 31.40
C VAL A 173 36.86 31.03 30.56
N VAL A 174 35.83 31.68 31.10
CA VAL A 174 34.52 31.90 30.45
C VAL A 174 33.94 33.21 30.96
N ARG A 175 33.41 34.06 30.07
CA ARG A 175 32.86 35.40 30.39
C ARG A 175 33.90 36.31 31.06
N ASN A 176 33.63 36.77 32.28
CA ASN A 176 34.53 37.61 33.08
C ASN A 176 35.19 36.80 34.21
N VAL A 177 35.09 35.46 34.18
CA VAL A 177 35.70 34.60 35.19
C VAL A 177 37.15 34.33 34.81
N THR A 178 38.06 34.82 35.63
CA THR A 178 39.51 34.58 35.50
C THR A 178 39.88 33.17 35.96
N VAL A 179 41.06 32.70 35.56
CA VAL A 179 41.63 31.44 36.06
C VAL A 179 41.72 31.46 37.59
N ALA A 180 42.14 32.58 38.20
CA ALA A 180 42.20 32.72 39.65
C ALA A 180 40.84 32.48 40.33
N GLN A 181 39.77 33.05 39.79
CA GLN A 181 38.41 32.82 40.29
C GLN A 181 37.94 31.38 40.04
N ALA A 182 38.18 30.84 38.84
CA ALA A 182 37.78 29.48 38.49
C ALA A 182 38.44 28.41 39.37
N ARG A 183 39.70 28.62 39.80
CA ARG A 183 40.41 27.72 40.73
C ARG A 183 39.69 27.58 42.08
N ARG A 184 39.00 28.64 42.54
CA ARG A 184 38.29 28.69 43.84
C ARG A 184 36.89 28.09 43.79
N LEU A 185 36.35 27.82 42.60
CA LEU A 185 35.01 27.21 42.47
C LEU A 185 35.02 25.77 42.99
N SER A 186 33.88 25.33 43.52
CA SER A 186 33.62 23.91 43.78
C SER A 186 33.56 23.12 42.45
N ASP A 187 33.70 21.80 42.47
CA ASP A 187 33.55 20.99 41.24
C ASP A 187 32.16 21.15 40.59
N THR A 188 31.12 21.30 41.42
CA THR A 188 29.76 21.58 40.95
C THR A 188 29.66 22.94 40.25
N ASP A 189 30.26 23.98 40.82
CA ASP A 189 30.16 25.33 40.24
C ASP A 189 31.11 25.48 39.03
N LEU A 190 32.27 24.80 39.05
CA LEU A 190 33.16 24.70 37.90
C LEU A 190 32.47 23.96 36.75
N LEU A 191 31.79 22.84 37.01
CA LEU A 191 30.98 22.16 36.00
C LEU A 191 29.89 23.08 35.45
N GLY A 192 29.20 23.82 36.32
CA GLY A 192 28.25 24.85 35.90
C GLY A 192 28.89 25.85 34.94
N LEU A 193 30.03 26.42 35.32
CA LEU A 193 30.77 27.39 34.49
C LEU A 193 31.06 26.83 33.08
N LEU A 194 31.46 25.57 32.98
CA LEU A 194 31.76 24.89 31.72
C LEU A 194 30.52 24.58 30.85
N LEU A 195 29.37 24.35 31.47
CA LEU A 195 28.10 24.10 30.76
C LEU A 195 27.40 25.39 30.33
N TYR A 196 27.75 26.53 30.93
CA TYR A 196 27.09 27.82 30.70
C TYR A 196 27.94 28.76 29.84
N SER A 197 28.08 28.47 28.55
CA SER A 197 28.42 29.52 27.60
C SER A 197 27.25 30.50 27.43
N GLU A 198 27.45 31.65 26.79
CA GLU A 198 26.35 32.54 26.40
C GLU A 198 25.81 32.22 25.02
N GLU A 199 26.61 31.54 24.19
CA GLU A 199 26.24 31.20 22.82
C GLU A 199 25.60 29.81 22.76
N ARG A 200 24.51 29.71 22.02
CA ARG A 200 23.87 28.43 21.70
C ARG A 200 23.78 28.31 20.21
N GLU A 201 24.10 27.13 19.71
CA GLU A 201 23.91 26.78 18.33
C GLU A 201 23.01 25.55 18.22
N ILE A 202 21.94 25.68 17.45
CA ILE A 202 21.09 24.57 17.07
C ILE A 202 21.26 24.39 15.57
N GLN A 203 21.77 23.23 15.17
CA GLN A 203 21.91 22.86 13.78
C GLN A 203 21.01 21.66 13.49
N HIS A 204 20.26 21.73 12.40
CA HIS A 204 19.39 20.67 11.92
C HIS A 204 19.64 20.46 10.44
N VAL A 205 20.19 19.29 10.10
CA VAL A 205 20.44 18.90 8.71
C VAL A 205 19.49 17.79 8.33
N SER A 206 18.72 18.02 7.27
CA SER A 206 17.79 17.06 6.71
C SER A 206 18.25 16.57 5.36
N ILE A 207 18.08 15.28 5.09
CA ILE A 207 18.46 14.64 3.84
C ILE A 207 17.20 14.06 3.20
N LEU A 208 16.82 14.62 2.07
CA LEU A 208 15.60 14.31 1.32
C LEU A 208 15.93 13.67 -0.02
N PRO A 209 15.82 12.34 -0.14
CA PRO A 209 15.95 11.69 -1.44
C PRO A 209 14.91 12.20 -2.44
N LEU A 210 15.35 12.45 -3.68
CA LEU A 210 14.54 12.86 -4.83
C LEU A 210 14.04 11.67 -5.65
N ARG A 211 14.03 10.47 -5.05
CA ARG A 211 13.57 9.23 -5.67
C ARG A 211 12.62 8.49 -4.73
N VAL A 212 11.59 7.87 -5.29
CA VAL A 212 10.61 7.03 -4.58
C VAL A 212 10.58 5.65 -5.22
N ARG A 213 10.45 4.61 -4.41
CA ARG A 213 10.26 3.24 -4.89
C ARG A 213 8.78 2.87 -4.86
N LEU A 214 8.28 2.42 -6.00
CA LEU A 214 7.01 1.70 -6.07
C LEU A 214 7.29 0.22 -5.94
N ALA A 215 6.78 -0.42 -4.89
CA ALA A 215 6.83 -1.87 -4.76
C ALA A 215 5.49 -2.46 -5.21
N LYS A 216 5.53 -3.59 -5.93
CA LYS A 216 4.33 -4.41 -6.12
C LYS A 216 3.97 -5.00 -4.75
N MET A 217 2.73 -4.82 -4.30
CA MET A 217 2.22 -5.51 -3.12
C MET A 217 2.37 -7.03 -3.32
N GLY A 218 2.88 -7.74 -2.31
CA GLY A 218 3.08 -9.19 -2.39
C GLY A 218 4.48 -9.69 -2.02
N LYS A 219 5.41 -8.84 -1.59
CA LYS A 219 6.66 -9.28 -0.95
C LYS A 219 6.78 -8.62 0.41
N PRO A 220 7.14 -9.34 1.48
CA PRO A 220 7.57 -8.70 2.72
C PRO A 220 8.66 -7.70 2.35
N SER A 221 8.56 -6.46 2.82
CA SER A 221 9.70 -5.57 2.80
C SER A 221 10.79 -6.26 3.61
N GLY A 222 11.78 -6.83 2.93
CA GLY A 222 13.01 -7.24 3.59
C GLY A 222 13.53 -6.06 4.39
N ARG A 223 14.20 -6.36 5.52
CA ARG A 223 14.82 -5.38 6.44
C ARG A 223 15.26 -4.13 5.68
N PHE A 224 14.71 -2.98 6.04
CA PHE A 224 15.13 -1.72 5.44
C PHE A 224 16.64 -1.59 5.68
N LYS A 225 17.44 -1.69 4.61
CA LYS A 225 18.84 -1.28 4.70
C LYS A 225 18.79 0.23 4.88
N VAL A 226 19.00 0.64 6.13
CA VAL A 226 19.26 2.02 6.51
C VAL A 226 20.57 2.42 5.83
N GLY A 227 20.49 2.80 4.54
CA GLY A 227 21.65 3.22 3.77
C GLY A 227 22.21 4.48 4.39
N GLY A 228 23.51 4.48 4.69
CA GLY A 228 24.19 5.61 5.30
C GLY A 228 24.00 6.86 4.44
N LEU A 229 23.18 7.81 4.91
CA LEU A 229 22.98 9.11 4.28
C LEU A 229 24.20 10.04 4.43
N GLY A 230 25.36 9.51 4.83
CA GLY A 230 26.61 10.25 5.05
C GLY A 230 27.67 10.10 3.96
N ASN A 231 27.52 9.19 2.99
CA ASN A 231 28.44 9.10 1.85
C ASN A 231 27.84 9.80 0.62
N PHE A 232 28.28 11.03 0.35
CA PHE A 232 27.84 11.82 -0.81
C PHE A 232 28.71 11.60 -2.05
N ALA A 233 29.80 10.84 -1.96
CA ALA A 233 30.69 10.59 -3.10
C ALA A 233 30.05 9.65 -4.14
N ARG A 234 29.02 8.89 -3.76
CA ARG A 234 28.34 7.93 -4.64
C ARG A 234 26.84 8.23 -4.71
N PRO A 235 26.20 8.00 -5.88
CA PRO A 235 24.75 7.99 -5.98
C PRO A 235 24.13 7.06 -4.93
N LEU A 236 22.95 7.43 -4.44
CA LEU A 236 22.12 6.53 -3.64
C LEU A 236 21.99 5.21 -4.43
N PRO A 237 22.32 4.04 -3.83
CA PRO A 237 22.28 2.77 -4.55
C PRO A 237 20.91 2.57 -5.18
N GLN A 238 20.90 2.16 -6.45
CA GLN A 238 19.68 1.66 -7.05
C GLN A 238 19.26 0.39 -6.31
N PRO A 239 18.03 0.28 -5.80
CA PRO A 239 17.60 -0.95 -5.15
C PRO A 239 17.54 -2.08 -6.20
N ASN A 240 18.42 -3.08 -6.08
CA ASN A 240 18.45 -4.24 -6.97
C ASN A 240 17.07 -4.93 -7.05
N LEU A 241 16.55 -5.10 -8.27
CA LEU A 241 15.27 -5.74 -8.58
C LEU A 241 15.39 -7.25 -8.89
N SER A 242 16.59 -7.82 -8.84
CA SER A 242 16.88 -9.10 -9.50
C SER A 242 16.99 -10.26 -8.51
N ARG A 243 15.90 -11.00 -8.30
CA ARG A 243 15.99 -12.47 -8.29
C ARG A 243 14.97 -13.00 -9.30
N PRO A 244 15.38 -13.87 -10.24
CA PRO A 244 14.50 -14.38 -11.28
C PRO A 244 13.33 -15.15 -10.67
N ILE A 245 12.23 -15.09 -11.41
CA ILE A 245 10.99 -15.80 -11.15
C ILE A 245 11.24 -17.26 -11.49
N LEU A 246 10.98 -18.19 -10.58
CA LEU A 246 10.64 -19.56 -10.94
C LEU A 246 9.27 -19.49 -11.65
N THR A 247 9.28 -19.32 -12.96
CA THR A 247 8.12 -19.60 -13.81
C THR A 247 8.22 -21.04 -14.26
N GLY A 248 7.28 -21.86 -13.82
CA GLY A 248 7.02 -23.19 -14.37
C GLY A 248 5.74 -23.67 -13.71
N LYS A 249 4.57 -23.47 -14.33
CA LYS A 249 4.03 -24.42 -15.31
C LYS A 249 4.15 -25.85 -14.76
N ASP A 250 3.26 -26.21 -13.86
CA ASP A 250 2.75 -27.57 -13.75
C ASP A 250 1.33 -27.50 -13.18
N ARG A 251 0.43 -28.30 -13.76
CA ARG A 251 -1.00 -28.45 -13.44
C ARG A 251 -1.96 -27.49 -14.16
N PHE A 252 -2.01 -27.60 -15.48
CA PHE A 252 -3.31 -27.66 -16.17
C PHE A 252 -3.29 -28.87 -17.11
N GLY A 253 -4.00 -29.92 -16.72
CA GLY A 253 -4.19 -31.11 -17.53
C GLY A 253 -5.08 -30.80 -18.74
N ASN A 254 -4.64 -31.29 -19.90
CA ASN A 254 -5.37 -31.33 -21.17
C ASN A 254 -6.70 -32.08 -21.03
N PRO A 255 -7.84 -31.54 -21.51
CA PRO A 255 -8.99 -32.35 -21.90
C PRO A 255 -8.86 -32.67 -23.39
N GLY A 256 -8.12 -33.73 -23.70
CA GLY A 256 -7.97 -34.26 -25.05
C GLY A 256 -8.69 -35.60 -25.21
N LYS A 257 -9.77 -35.61 -26.00
CA LYS A 257 -10.25 -36.71 -26.85
C LYS A 257 -10.50 -38.08 -26.19
N MET A 258 -11.78 -38.40 -25.96
CA MET A 258 -12.28 -39.78 -26.05
C MET A 258 -13.35 -39.85 -27.15
N ALA A 259 -12.95 -40.35 -28.31
CA ALA A 259 -13.85 -40.86 -29.33
C ALA A 259 -13.82 -42.40 -29.26
N GLN A 260 -15.02 -42.95 -29.03
CA GLN A 260 -15.52 -44.28 -29.40
C GLN A 260 -14.67 -45.55 -29.18
N LYS A 261 -15.25 -46.47 -28.40
CA LYS A 261 -15.72 -47.78 -28.91
C LYS A 261 -16.90 -48.24 -28.04
N ARG A 262 -18.12 -47.85 -28.40
CA ARG A 262 -19.33 -48.44 -27.81
C ARG A 262 -19.64 -49.73 -28.57
N LYS A 263 -19.46 -50.88 -27.93
CA LYS A 263 -20.16 -52.11 -28.32
C LYS A 263 -21.66 -51.82 -28.28
N VAL A 264 -22.35 -52.06 -29.38
CA VAL A 264 -23.81 -51.94 -29.49
C VAL A 264 -24.41 -52.97 -28.55
N ARG A 265 -24.91 -52.51 -27.40
CA ARG A 265 -25.73 -53.31 -26.49
C ARG A 265 -27.17 -53.10 -26.96
N ARG A 266 -27.86 -54.18 -27.33
CA ARG A 266 -29.29 -54.15 -27.66
C ARG A 266 -30.06 -53.53 -26.49
N GLN A 267 -30.67 -52.37 -26.73
CA GLN A 267 -31.54 -51.70 -25.76
C GLN A 267 -32.98 -52.15 -25.99
N SER A 268 -33.69 -52.44 -24.92
CA SER A 268 -35.13 -52.72 -24.96
C SER A 268 -35.92 -51.47 -25.38
N SER A 269 -37.13 -51.64 -25.93
CA SER A 269 -37.99 -50.53 -26.36
C SER A 269 -38.30 -49.53 -25.24
N ARG A 270 -38.30 -49.99 -23.98
CA ARG A 270 -38.46 -49.15 -22.78
C ARG A 270 -37.22 -48.31 -22.46
N GLU A 271 -36.02 -48.85 -22.66
CA GLU A 271 -34.77 -48.11 -22.51
C GLU A 271 -34.60 -47.08 -23.63
N ILE A 272 -35.09 -47.38 -24.84
CA ILE A 272 -35.14 -46.42 -25.95
C ILE A 272 -36.09 -45.28 -25.58
N TRP A 273 -37.32 -45.56 -25.15
CA TRP A 273 -38.30 -44.54 -24.72
C TRP A 273 -37.72 -43.58 -23.66
N ASN A 274 -37.07 -44.12 -22.63
CA ASN A 274 -36.46 -43.34 -21.55
C ASN A 274 -35.21 -42.57 -21.97
N SER A 275 -34.61 -42.89 -23.12
CA SER A 275 -33.44 -42.19 -23.67
C SER A 275 -33.80 -41.03 -24.59
N LEU A 276 -35.07 -40.94 -25.01
CA LEU A 276 -35.56 -39.87 -25.87
C LEU A 276 -35.74 -38.59 -25.05
N SER A 277 -35.40 -37.44 -25.63
CA SER A 277 -35.86 -36.15 -25.10
C SER A 277 -37.40 -36.13 -25.04
N GLU A 278 -38.02 -35.30 -24.19
CA GLU A 278 -39.49 -35.21 -24.10
C GLU A 278 -40.17 -35.06 -25.47
N LEU A 279 -39.57 -34.28 -26.38
CA LEU A 279 -40.04 -34.13 -27.76
C LEU A 279 -39.95 -35.44 -28.56
N GLY A 280 -38.86 -36.19 -28.42
CA GLY A 280 -38.64 -37.47 -29.09
C GLY A 280 -39.54 -38.58 -28.57
N ALA A 281 -39.80 -38.63 -27.25
CA ALA A 281 -40.75 -39.56 -26.66
C ALA A 281 -42.17 -39.28 -27.15
N TRP A 282 -42.56 -38.02 -27.23
CA TRP A 282 -43.86 -37.62 -27.77
C TRP A 282 -44.01 -37.94 -29.27
N GLU A 283 -42.98 -37.66 -30.09
CA GLU A 283 -42.97 -38.02 -31.52
C GLU A 283 -43.11 -39.53 -31.72
N PHE A 284 -42.41 -40.34 -30.91
CA PHE A 284 -42.52 -41.79 -30.96
C PHE A 284 -43.91 -42.28 -30.54
N GLY A 285 -44.50 -41.71 -29.47
CA GLY A 285 -45.84 -42.04 -29.00
C GLY A 285 -46.94 -41.69 -29.99
N MET A 286 -46.87 -40.53 -30.63
CA MET A 286 -47.85 -40.10 -31.64
C MET A 286 -47.77 -40.96 -32.91
N CYS A 287 -46.56 -41.36 -33.33
CA CYS A 287 -46.42 -42.26 -34.47
C CYS A 287 -46.94 -43.67 -34.16
N LEU A 288 -46.78 -44.15 -32.92
CA LEU A 288 -47.35 -45.42 -32.45
C LEU A 288 -48.88 -45.39 -32.46
N ILE A 289 -49.50 -44.29 -32.04
CA ILE A 289 -50.96 -44.12 -32.08
C ILE A 289 -51.49 -44.16 -33.52
N GLU A 290 -50.78 -43.53 -34.47
CA GLU A 290 -51.17 -43.60 -35.89
C GLU A 290 -50.91 -44.99 -36.50
N LEU A 291 -49.82 -45.67 -36.13
CA LEU A 291 -49.61 -47.09 -36.45
C LEU A 291 -50.77 -47.96 -35.96
N GLN A 292 -51.25 -47.71 -34.74
CA GLN A 292 -52.35 -48.45 -34.13
C GLN A 292 -53.68 -48.19 -34.86
N ARG A 293 -53.99 -46.93 -35.19
CA ARG A 293 -55.15 -46.57 -36.03
C ARG A 293 -55.13 -47.24 -37.40
N PHE A 294 -53.95 -47.30 -38.01
CA PHE A 294 -53.76 -47.95 -39.31
C PHE A 294 -54.02 -49.46 -39.23
N THR A 295 -53.55 -50.12 -38.18
CA THR A 295 -53.76 -51.56 -37.96
C THR A 295 -55.21 -51.91 -37.59
N GLN A 296 -55.99 -50.93 -37.14
CA GLN A 296 -57.43 -51.03 -36.91
C GLN A 296 -58.25 -50.73 -38.18
N GLY A 297 -57.62 -50.66 -39.36
CA GLY A 297 -58.29 -50.43 -40.64
C GLY A 297 -58.71 -48.99 -40.89
N GLN A 298 -58.30 -48.03 -40.06
CA GLN A 298 -58.72 -46.63 -40.14
C GLN A 298 -57.76 -45.73 -40.95
N GLY A 299 -56.79 -46.31 -41.68
CA GLY A 299 -55.83 -45.58 -42.51
C GLY A 299 -55.72 -46.11 -43.95
N GLN A 300 -55.41 -45.25 -44.91
CA GLN A 300 -55.25 -45.62 -46.32
C GLN A 300 -53.80 -46.02 -46.64
N ARG A 301 -53.60 -47.26 -47.15
CA ARG A 301 -52.29 -47.82 -47.57
C ARG A 301 -51.80 -47.11 -48.85
N GLY A 302 -50.64 -46.46 -48.77
CA GLY A 302 -49.92 -46.01 -49.96
C GLY A 302 -49.25 -47.17 -50.69
N PRO A 303 -49.00 -47.08 -52.01
CA PRO A 303 -48.31 -48.12 -52.78
C PRO A 303 -46.85 -48.38 -52.35
N GLU A 304 -46.23 -47.46 -51.61
CA GLU A 304 -44.81 -47.53 -51.20
C GLU A 304 -44.47 -48.48 -50.02
N TRP A 305 -45.42 -49.29 -49.55
CA TRP A 305 -45.31 -49.94 -48.23
C TRP A 305 -44.68 -51.35 -48.20
N GLY A 306 -44.51 -52.03 -49.34
CA GLY A 306 -43.60 -53.20 -49.54
C GLY A 306 -43.68 -54.40 -48.57
N ASP A 307 -42.89 -55.43 -48.84
CA ASP A 307 -42.89 -56.73 -48.12
C ASP A 307 -42.40 -56.64 -46.66
N ASP A 308 -41.60 -55.62 -46.34
CA ASP A 308 -41.09 -55.38 -44.97
C ASP A 308 -42.22 -55.10 -43.97
N TRP A 309 -43.30 -54.45 -44.43
CA TRP A 309 -44.47 -54.13 -43.61
C TRP A 309 -45.32 -55.36 -43.31
N ASP A 310 -45.50 -56.23 -44.31
CA ASP A 310 -46.26 -57.48 -44.15
C ASP A 310 -45.54 -58.47 -43.21
N ASN A 311 -44.20 -58.37 -43.10
CA ASN A 311 -43.41 -59.09 -42.10
C ASN A 311 -43.54 -58.52 -40.67
N ILE A 312 -43.79 -57.22 -40.51
CA ILE A 312 -44.04 -56.60 -39.20
C ILE A 312 -45.47 -56.89 -38.74
N LEU A 313 -46.45 -56.81 -39.65
CA LEU A 313 -47.85 -57.18 -39.38
C LEU A 313 -47.98 -58.66 -39.03
N ARG A 314 -47.30 -59.57 -39.77
CA ARG A 314 -47.28 -61.01 -39.41
C ARG A 314 -46.72 -61.25 -38.01
N ARG A 315 -45.67 -60.51 -37.62
CA ARG A 315 -45.07 -60.59 -36.27
C ARG A 315 -45.99 -60.01 -35.20
N ALA A 316 -46.67 -58.91 -35.48
CA ALA A 316 -47.65 -58.29 -34.57
C ALA A 316 -48.90 -59.17 -34.38
N LEU A 317 -49.40 -59.78 -35.46
CA LEU A 317 -50.52 -60.72 -35.44
C LEU A 317 -50.17 -61.98 -34.64
N ALA A 318 -48.95 -62.49 -34.76
CA ALA A 318 -48.47 -63.62 -33.95
C ALA A 318 -48.32 -63.28 -32.45
N ALA A 319 -48.16 -62.00 -32.09
CA ALA A 319 -48.05 -61.54 -30.71
C ALA A 319 -49.40 -61.13 -30.08
N GLY A 320 -50.52 -61.27 -30.80
CA GLY A 320 -51.88 -61.00 -30.31
C GLY A 320 -52.21 -59.53 -30.05
N THR A 321 -51.22 -58.62 -30.04
CA THR A 321 -51.39 -57.16 -29.94
C THR A 321 -50.20 -56.44 -30.58
N LEU A 322 -50.43 -55.28 -31.20
CA LEU A 322 -49.35 -54.30 -31.47
C LEU A 322 -48.99 -53.60 -30.16
N SER A 323 -48.22 -54.28 -29.31
CA SER A 323 -47.54 -53.60 -28.21
C SER A 323 -46.30 -52.88 -28.73
N VAL A 324 -45.87 -51.82 -28.03
CA VAL A 324 -44.66 -51.00 -28.28
C VAL A 324 -43.36 -51.84 -28.39
N PHE A 325 -43.44 -53.15 -28.15
CA PHE A 325 -42.35 -54.11 -28.06
C PHE A 325 -42.17 -55.01 -29.30
N ALA A 326 -43.00 -54.87 -30.34
CA ALA A 326 -42.87 -55.67 -31.57
C ALA A 326 -41.72 -55.23 -32.51
N VAL A 327 -41.12 -54.05 -32.28
CA VAL A 327 -39.98 -53.54 -33.05
C VAL A 327 -38.70 -53.76 -32.25
N ARG A 328 -37.77 -54.57 -32.78
CA ARG A 328 -36.61 -55.06 -32.01
C ARG A 328 -35.45 -54.09 -31.97
N GLU A 329 -35.27 -53.25 -32.99
CA GLU A 329 -34.15 -52.29 -33.09
C GLU A 329 -34.63 -50.95 -33.69
N TRP A 330 -34.07 -49.81 -33.21
CA TRP A 330 -34.43 -48.47 -33.72
C TRP A 330 -34.15 -48.29 -35.21
N ASP A 331 -33.17 -49.03 -35.74
CA ASP A 331 -32.81 -49.00 -37.16
C ASP A 331 -33.84 -49.70 -38.06
N GLU A 332 -34.73 -50.56 -37.51
CA GLU A 332 -35.94 -51.08 -38.20
C GLU A 332 -37.10 -50.05 -38.15
N ALA A 333 -37.29 -49.37 -37.01
CA ALA A 333 -38.39 -48.41 -36.82
C ALA A 333 -38.18 -47.11 -37.62
N ARG A 334 -36.93 -46.63 -37.67
CA ARG A 334 -36.58 -45.32 -38.19
C ARG A 334 -36.90 -45.14 -39.69
N PRO A 335 -36.62 -46.09 -40.60
CA PRO A 335 -36.98 -45.98 -42.01
C PRO A 335 -38.51 -45.92 -42.22
N LEU A 336 -39.28 -46.72 -41.46
CA LEU A 336 -40.73 -46.74 -41.51
C LEU A 336 -41.36 -45.44 -40.99
N LEU A 337 -40.87 -44.93 -39.86
CA LEU A 337 -41.27 -43.62 -39.33
C LEU A 337 -40.92 -42.48 -40.29
N LEU A 338 -39.78 -42.56 -40.97
CA LEU A 338 -39.38 -41.59 -41.99
C LEU A 338 -40.23 -41.70 -43.26
N ARG A 339 -40.76 -42.89 -43.63
CA ARG A 339 -41.72 -43.07 -44.73
C ARG A 339 -43.11 -42.52 -44.37
N ILE A 340 -43.60 -42.78 -43.15
CA ILE A 340 -44.83 -42.15 -42.59
C ILE A 340 -44.71 -40.62 -42.60
N LYS A 341 -43.54 -40.10 -42.19
CA LYS A 341 -43.22 -38.66 -42.19
C LYS A 341 -43.20 -38.03 -43.58
N ARG A 342 -42.96 -38.81 -44.66
CA ARG A 342 -42.99 -38.33 -46.05
C ARG A 342 -44.41 -38.28 -46.63
N GLY A 343 -45.34 -39.11 -46.14
CA GLY A 343 -46.72 -39.19 -46.64
C GLY A 343 -47.72 -38.23 -45.97
N GLN A 344 -47.48 -37.78 -44.73
CA GLN A 344 -48.45 -36.93 -43.99
C GLN A 344 -47.98 -35.48 -43.79
N LYS A 345 -48.55 -34.55 -44.57
CA LYS A 345 -48.38 -33.09 -44.41
C LYS A 345 -48.83 -32.55 -43.03
N ASN A 346 -49.73 -33.25 -42.34
CA ASN A 346 -50.32 -32.77 -41.08
C ASN A 346 -49.39 -32.96 -39.86
N CYS A 347 -48.54 -33.99 -39.84
CA CYS A 347 -47.59 -34.22 -38.75
C CYS A 347 -46.40 -33.24 -38.81
N THR A 348 -45.87 -32.98 -40.00
CA THR A 348 -44.78 -32.01 -40.20
C THR A 348 -45.20 -30.59 -39.82
N THR A 349 -46.42 -30.18 -40.18
CA THR A 349 -46.95 -28.85 -39.86
C THR A 349 -47.17 -28.64 -38.36
N ARG A 350 -47.73 -29.63 -37.63
CA ARG A 350 -47.93 -29.55 -36.17
C ARG A 350 -46.61 -29.57 -35.39
N THR A 351 -45.63 -30.36 -35.81
CA THR A 351 -44.29 -30.35 -35.20
C THR A 351 -43.59 -29.01 -35.44
N GLN A 352 -43.67 -28.46 -36.64
CA GLN A 352 -43.10 -27.14 -36.94
C GLN A 352 -43.77 -26.03 -36.13
N GLN A 353 -45.11 -26.06 -35.98
CA GLN A 353 -45.85 -25.12 -35.14
C GLN A 353 -45.46 -25.24 -33.67
N ARG A 354 -45.42 -26.46 -33.09
CA ARG A 354 -45.02 -26.64 -31.68
C ARG A 354 -43.57 -26.26 -31.42
N VAL A 355 -42.65 -26.58 -32.33
CA VAL A 355 -41.25 -26.12 -32.23
C VAL A 355 -41.16 -24.60 -32.33
N ALA A 356 -41.96 -23.97 -33.20
CA ALA A 356 -42.04 -22.52 -33.28
C ALA A 356 -42.63 -21.90 -31.99
N ASP A 357 -43.66 -22.52 -31.40
CA ASP A 357 -44.30 -22.08 -30.16
C ASP A 357 -43.39 -22.27 -28.93
N GLU A 358 -42.71 -23.42 -28.81
CA GLU A 358 -41.71 -23.65 -27.75
C GLU A 358 -40.52 -22.70 -27.91
N GLN A 359 -40.08 -22.42 -29.13
CA GLN A 359 -39.06 -21.41 -29.38
C GLN A 359 -39.55 -20.01 -29.03
N ARG A 360 -40.81 -19.68 -29.33
CA ARG A 360 -41.44 -18.40 -28.97
C ARG A 360 -41.55 -18.24 -27.47
N GLN A 361 -42.06 -19.24 -26.75
CA GLN A 361 -42.14 -19.23 -25.29
C GLN A 361 -40.75 -19.12 -24.64
N ARG A 362 -39.75 -19.86 -25.15
CA ARG A 362 -38.36 -19.74 -24.67
C ARG A 362 -37.77 -18.36 -24.97
N ARG A 363 -38.13 -17.73 -26.09
CA ARG A 363 -37.74 -16.34 -26.42
C ARG A 363 -38.40 -15.36 -25.45
N GLU A 364 -39.71 -15.42 -25.28
CA GLU A 364 -40.48 -14.56 -24.36
C GLU A 364 -39.98 -14.69 -22.91
N GLN A 365 -39.68 -15.92 -22.45
CA GLN A 365 -39.06 -16.14 -21.14
C GLN A 365 -37.67 -15.50 -21.02
N ARG A 366 -36.82 -15.61 -22.06
CA ARG A 366 -35.49 -14.97 -22.08
C ARG A 366 -35.57 -13.45 -22.14
N GLU A 367 -36.56 -12.93 -22.85
CA GLU A 367 -36.83 -11.50 -23.00
C GLU A 367 -37.34 -10.91 -21.67
N ASN A 368 -38.29 -11.57 -21.02
CA ASN A 368 -38.86 -11.12 -19.75
C ASN A 368 -37.96 -11.34 -18.52
N ARG A 369 -36.88 -12.12 -18.66
CA ARG A 369 -35.96 -12.41 -17.56
C ARG A 369 -35.13 -11.18 -17.17
N ALA A 370 -35.33 -10.72 -15.93
CA ALA A 370 -34.40 -9.83 -15.26
C ALA A 370 -33.23 -10.64 -14.65
N TYR A 371 -32.05 -10.03 -14.61
CA TYR A 371 -30.85 -10.63 -14.01
C TYR A 371 -30.38 -9.81 -12.83
N ASN A 372 -30.20 -10.47 -11.68
CA ASN A 372 -29.56 -9.90 -10.50
C ASN A 372 -28.34 -10.76 -10.18
N PHE A 373 -27.16 -10.29 -10.58
CA PHE A 373 -25.94 -11.05 -10.40
C PHE A 373 -25.44 -10.96 -8.96
N GLU A 374 -24.78 -12.03 -8.52
CA GLU A 374 -24.06 -12.02 -7.25
C GLU A 374 -23.09 -10.84 -7.18
N LYS A 375 -22.97 -10.29 -5.97
CA LYS A 375 -22.01 -9.23 -5.68
C LYS A 375 -20.60 -9.75 -5.91
N ARG A 376 -19.84 -9.06 -6.76
CA ARG A 376 -18.43 -9.32 -7.03
C ARG A 376 -17.55 -8.25 -6.40
N TYR A 377 -16.24 -8.44 -6.39
CA TYR A 377 -15.32 -7.53 -5.71
C TYR A 377 -14.07 -7.26 -6.53
N PHE A 378 -13.50 -6.07 -6.38
CA PHE A 378 -12.18 -5.77 -6.88
C PHE A 378 -11.31 -5.25 -5.75
N LEU A 379 -10.00 -5.44 -5.90
CA LEU A 379 -9.00 -4.87 -5.02
C LEU A 379 -8.03 -4.06 -5.86
N THR A 380 -7.91 -2.77 -5.53
CA THR A 380 -6.90 -1.87 -6.08
C THR A 380 -5.95 -1.46 -4.99
N GLY A 381 -4.77 -0.97 -5.35
CA GLY A 381 -3.84 -0.48 -4.34
C GLY A 381 -2.39 -0.41 -4.80
N ARG A 382 -1.56 0.19 -3.95
CA ARG A 382 -0.12 0.33 -4.19
C ARG A 382 0.66 0.43 -2.88
N THR A 383 1.92 0.02 -2.94
CA THR A 383 2.89 0.23 -1.86
C THR A 383 3.94 1.24 -2.32
N VAL A 384 4.20 2.24 -1.49
CA VAL A 384 5.20 3.27 -1.73
C VAL A 384 6.22 3.24 -0.61
N ILE A 385 7.49 3.33 -1.00
CA ILE A 385 8.62 3.17 -0.10
C ILE A 385 9.56 4.35 -0.25
N ARG A 386 9.95 4.94 0.89
CA ARG A 386 10.83 6.10 0.95
C ARG A 386 11.75 6.02 2.15
N ASN A 387 12.90 6.66 2.03
CA ASN A 387 13.82 6.88 3.14
C ASN A 387 14.02 8.38 3.37
N ILE A 388 14.22 8.78 4.61
CA ILE A 388 14.61 10.13 5.03
C ILE A 388 15.65 10.00 6.14
N GLY A 389 16.45 11.03 6.36
CA GLY A 389 17.29 11.08 7.55
C GLY A 389 17.55 12.50 7.97
N ASP A 390 17.62 12.70 9.28
CA ASP A 390 17.97 13.98 9.85
C ASP A 390 19.09 13.81 10.86
N THR A 391 19.83 14.90 11.04
CA THR A 391 20.74 15.07 12.16
C THR A 391 20.44 16.38 12.86
N TYR A 392 20.15 16.28 14.15
CA TYR A 392 19.97 17.40 15.05
C TYR A 392 21.20 17.51 15.96
N GLN A 393 21.78 18.70 16.05
CA GLN A 393 22.86 19.02 16.99
C GLN A 393 22.50 20.25 17.79
N TYR A 394 22.72 20.18 19.10
CA TYR A 394 22.64 21.29 20.01
C TYR A 394 23.99 21.49 20.70
N THR A 395 24.68 22.56 20.33
CA THR A 395 25.92 23.01 20.96
C THR A 395 25.57 24.00 22.07
N PHE A 396 25.94 23.65 23.30
CA PHE A 396 25.68 24.46 24.49
C PHE A 396 26.92 25.14 25.05
N THR A 397 28.12 24.68 24.68
CA THR A 397 29.39 25.36 24.97
C THR A 397 30.26 25.34 23.72
N GLN A 398 30.75 26.50 23.30
CA GLN A 398 31.73 26.61 22.21
C GLN A 398 33.11 26.18 22.69
N GLU A 399 34.00 25.86 21.75
CA GLU A 399 35.38 25.56 22.08
C GLU A 399 36.07 26.74 22.76
N THR A 400 36.90 26.43 23.75
CA THR A 400 37.74 27.39 24.48
C THR A 400 39.15 26.81 24.58
N TRP A 401 40.11 27.61 25.03
CA TRP A 401 41.45 27.11 25.32
C TRP A 401 41.47 26.01 26.42
N LEU A 402 40.43 25.94 27.25
CA LEU A 402 40.35 25.00 28.37
C LEU A 402 39.67 23.69 27.95
N THR A 403 38.66 23.77 27.08
CA THR A 403 37.76 22.68 26.73
C THR A 403 37.34 22.71 25.26
N ASP A 404 37.19 21.53 24.68
CA ASP A 404 36.53 21.35 23.39
C ASP A 404 35.07 21.86 23.43
N SER A 405 34.45 22.00 22.27
CA SER A 405 33.02 22.31 22.19
C SER A 405 32.17 21.20 22.82
N TYR A 406 31.17 21.58 23.62
CA TYR A 406 30.21 20.64 24.19
C TYR A 406 28.86 20.70 23.50
N TYR A 407 28.38 19.53 23.09
CA TYR A 407 27.19 19.38 22.28
C TYR A 407 26.52 18.02 22.47
N VAL A 408 25.22 17.96 22.20
CA VAL A 408 24.49 16.71 21.97
C VAL A 408 24.06 16.63 20.52
N ARG A 409 24.25 15.48 19.90
CA ARG A 409 23.90 15.20 18.51
C ARG A 409 23.09 13.93 18.44
N PHE A 410 21.95 14.00 17.78
CA PHE A 410 21.11 12.86 17.47
C PHE A 410 20.90 12.78 15.97
N SER A 411 21.30 11.67 15.38
CA SER A 411 21.08 11.37 13.98
C SER A 411 20.13 10.20 13.87
N TYR A 412 19.22 10.25 12.90
CA TYR A 412 18.37 9.12 12.58
C TYR A 412 18.16 9.00 11.08
N ASN A 413 17.92 7.78 10.67
CA ASN A 413 17.55 7.43 9.31
C ASN A 413 16.30 6.56 9.38
N LEU A 414 15.28 6.96 8.64
CA LEU A 414 13.97 6.36 8.65
C LEU A 414 13.65 5.87 7.25
N GLY A 415 13.48 4.56 7.11
CA GLY A 415 12.79 3.97 5.97
C GLY A 415 11.32 3.76 6.34
N TYR A 416 10.42 4.13 5.45
CA TYR A 416 9.01 3.86 5.63
C TYR A 416 8.35 3.38 4.35
N GLU A 417 7.36 2.54 4.55
CA GLU A 417 6.53 1.93 3.55
C GLU A 417 5.07 2.20 3.92
N PHE A 418 4.32 2.77 3.00
CA PHE A 418 2.87 2.83 3.12
C PHE A 418 2.22 1.99 2.02
N GLY A 419 1.40 1.04 2.43
CA GLY A 419 0.52 0.27 1.57
C GLY A 419 -0.88 0.83 1.69
N LEU A 420 -1.49 1.13 0.54
CA LEU A 420 -2.87 1.54 0.42
C LEU A 420 -3.62 0.50 -0.40
N ARG A 421 -4.73 0.01 0.12
CA ARG A 421 -5.66 -0.89 -0.55
C ARG A 421 -7.03 -0.26 -0.57
N PHE A 422 -7.71 -0.39 -1.69
CA PHE A 422 -9.07 0.10 -1.86
C PHE A 422 -9.92 -1.06 -2.38
N PRO A 423 -10.47 -1.87 -1.46
CA PRO A 423 -11.46 -2.87 -1.80
C PRO A 423 -12.78 -2.19 -2.17
N TYR A 424 -13.44 -2.68 -3.22
CA TYR A 424 -14.80 -2.25 -3.55
C TYR A 424 -15.62 -3.40 -4.11
N SER A 425 -16.93 -3.31 -3.92
CA SER A 425 -17.92 -4.24 -4.46
C SER A 425 -18.45 -3.75 -5.80
N LEU A 426 -18.91 -4.70 -6.60
CA LEU A 426 -19.55 -4.52 -7.89
C LEU A 426 -20.87 -5.29 -7.86
N LYS A 427 -21.99 -4.58 -7.99
CA LYS A 427 -23.33 -5.16 -8.12
C LYS A 427 -23.87 -4.85 -9.50
N VAL A 428 -24.33 -5.87 -10.21
CA VAL A 428 -24.86 -5.77 -11.56
C VAL A 428 -26.30 -6.23 -11.57
N LYS A 429 -27.18 -5.40 -12.14
CA LYS A 429 -28.54 -5.78 -12.48
C LYS A 429 -28.80 -5.50 -13.95
N ALA A 430 -29.51 -6.40 -14.62
CA ALA A 430 -30.00 -6.18 -15.96
C ALA A 430 -31.52 -6.32 -15.98
N ASP A 431 -32.18 -5.32 -16.55
CA ASP A 431 -33.62 -5.30 -16.73
C ASP A 431 -34.03 -6.34 -17.79
N PRO A 432 -35.32 -6.67 -17.91
CA PRO A 432 -35.82 -7.43 -19.05
C PRO A 432 -35.39 -6.81 -20.39
N LEU A 433 -35.30 -7.64 -21.44
CA LEU A 433 -35.01 -7.18 -22.79
C LEU A 433 -36.21 -6.36 -23.29
N GLN A 434 -35.97 -5.10 -23.64
CA GLN A 434 -36.96 -4.27 -24.29
C GLN A 434 -36.90 -4.53 -25.79
N VAL A 435 -38.01 -5.00 -26.35
CA VAL A 435 -38.20 -5.18 -27.78
C VAL A 435 -39.11 -4.07 -28.30
N ARG A 436 -38.63 -3.28 -29.26
CA ARG A 436 -39.44 -2.25 -29.95
C ARG A 436 -39.48 -2.53 -31.44
N GLY A 437 -40.68 -2.61 -32.00
CA GLY A 437 -40.93 -2.99 -33.40
C GLY A 437 -41.26 -4.48 -33.57
N SER A 438 -41.58 -4.89 -34.79
CA SER A 438 -41.91 -6.27 -35.16
C SER A 438 -40.91 -6.86 -36.16
N GLY A 439 -40.81 -8.19 -36.22
CA GLY A 439 -39.97 -8.90 -37.19
C GLY A 439 -38.46 -8.67 -37.04
N ASN A 440 -37.72 -8.77 -38.16
CA ASN A 440 -36.26 -8.61 -38.19
C ASN A 440 -35.80 -7.16 -37.91
N SER A 441 -36.70 -6.19 -37.97
CA SER A 441 -36.45 -4.77 -37.70
C SER A 441 -36.61 -4.41 -36.22
N ALA A 442 -36.97 -5.37 -35.36
CA ALA A 442 -37.17 -5.12 -33.94
C ALA A 442 -35.85 -4.76 -33.25
N THR A 443 -35.81 -3.58 -32.62
CA THR A 443 -34.67 -3.17 -31.78
C THR A 443 -34.76 -3.86 -30.44
N ARG A 444 -33.71 -4.59 -30.08
CA ARG A 444 -33.61 -5.37 -28.84
C ARG A 444 -32.58 -4.74 -27.93
N ASN A 445 -33.03 -4.16 -26.83
CA ASN A 445 -32.19 -3.38 -25.93
C ASN A 445 -32.37 -3.84 -24.50
N ARG A 446 -31.27 -4.16 -23.81
CA ARG A 446 -31.28 -4.47 -22.39
C ARG A 446 -30.60 -3.36 -21.62
N ARG A 447 -31.31 -2.77 -20.66
CA ARG A 447 -30.72 -1.80 -19.74
C ARG A 447 -29.99 -2.55 -18.64
N VAL A 448 -28.73 -2.18 -18.42
CA VAL A 448 -27.88 -2.73 -17.36
C VAL A 448 -27.52 -1.61 -16.40
N SER A 449 -27.53 -1.91 -15.12
CA SER A 449 -27.07 -1.03 -14.05
C SER A 449 -25.91 -1.65 -13.29
N VAL A 450 -24.87 -0.86 -13.10
CA VAL A 450 -23.67 -1.22 -12.34
C VAL A 450 -23.56 -0.28 -11.16
N THR A 451 -23.59 -0.84 -9.97
CA THR A 451 -23.35 -0.12 -8.71
C THR A 451 -22.02 -0.56 -8.13
N VAL A 452 -21.21 0.41 -7.70
CA VAL A 452 -19.96 0.16 -6.97
C VAL A 452 -20.01 0.84 -5.62
N ALA A 453 -19.46 0.17 -4.60
CA ALA A 453 -19.40 0.69 -3.24
C ALA A 453 -18.08 0.27 -2.58
N PRO A 454 -17.40 1.16 -1.83
CA PRO A 454 -16.21 0.80 -1.08
C PRO A 454 -16.55 -0.26 -0.03
N VAL A 455 -15.61 -1.15 0.27
CA VAL A 455 -15.81 -2.23 1.23
C VAL A 455 -14.64 -2.25 2.20
N ASN A 456 -14.90 -2.59 3.46
CA ASN A 456 -13.88 -2.85 4.47
C ASN A 456 -13.70 -4.36 4.62
N ALA A 457 -12.47 -4.84 4.67
CA ALA A 457 -12.16 -6.21 4.97
C ALA A 457 -12.02 -6.41 6.50
N ASP A 458 -12.51 -7.53 7.02
CA ASP A 458 -12.24 -7.93 8.39
C ASP A 458 -10.81 -8.50 8.53
N ARG A 459 -10.44 -8.91 9.75
CA ARG A 459 -9.11 -9.47 10.04
C ARG A 459 -8.80 -10.74 9.24
N GLN A 460 -9.84 -11.47 8.83
CA GLN A 460 -9.80 -12.68 8.02
C GLN A 460 -9.89 -12.39 6.52
N GLY A 461 -9.88 -11.12 6.13
CA GLY A 461 -9.93 -10.69 4.74
C GLY A 461 -11.32 -10.80 4.10
N ARG A 462 -12.39 -11.01 4.86
CA ARG A 462 -13.76 -11.10 4.34
C ARG A 462 -14.40 -9.71 4.25
N PRO A 463 -15.33 -9.49 3.31
CA PRO A 463 -15.74 -10.41 2.25
C PRO A 463 -14.81 -10.38 1.01
N VAL A 464 -13.81 -9.50 0.97
CA VAL A 464 -13.16 -9.10 -0.29
C VAL A 464 -11.91 -9.90 -0.64
N TYR A 465 -10.93 -9.99 0.26
CA TYR A 465 -9.60 -10.51 -0.08
C TYR A 465 -9.65 -11.96 -0.56
N GLN A 466 -10.45 -12.80 0.09
CA GLN A 466 -10.70 -14.16 -0.38
C GLN A 466 -11.40 -14.18 -1.74
N ALA A 467 -12.46 -13.37 -1.90
CA ALA A 467 -13.26 -13.34 -3.12
C ALA A 467 -12.49 -12.84 -4.36
N VAL A 468 -11.46 -12.01 -4.16
CA VAL A 468 -10.60 -11.54 -5.26
C VAL A 468 -9.37 -12.41 -5.50
N GLY A 469 -9.16 -13.47 -4.70
CA GLY A 469 -8.03 -14.39 -4.82
C GLY A 469 -6.72 -13.86 -4.25
N LEU A 470 -6.76 -12.92 -3.29
CA LEU A 470 -5.54 -12.50 -2.60
C LEU A 470 -5.02 -13.65 -1.72
N ASP A 471 -3.72 -13.93 -1.76
CA ASP A 471 -3.10 -14.92 -0.87
C ASP A 471 -3.23 -14.48 0.60
N GLN A 472 -3.55 -15.42 1.49
CA GLN A 472 -3.76 -15.16 2.93
C GLN A 472 -2.56 -14.50 3.60
N ASN A 473 -1.34 -14.77 3.15
CA ASN A 473 -0.12 -14.14 3.64
C ASN A 473 -0.10 -12.62 3.40
N PHE A 474 -0.93 -12.14 2.47
CA PHE A 474 -1.08 -10.71 2.17
C PHE A 474 -2.32 -10.08 2.78
N TYR A 475 -3.13 -10.80 3.58
CA TYR A 475 -4.31 -10.18 4.21
C TYR A 475 -3.94 -9.07 5.17
N ARG A 476 -2.72 -9.12 5.75
CA ARG A 476 -2.21 -8.10 6.70
C ARG A 476 -3.18 -7.83 7.86
N LYS A 477 -3.97 -8.82 8.27
CA LYS A 477 -5.03 -8.73 9.28
C LYS A 477 -6.15 -7.74 8.90
N GLY A 478 -6.58 -7.71 7.63
CA GLY A 478 -7.67 -6.85 7.15
C GLY A 478 -7.21 -5.46 6.67
N ARG A 479 -6.19 -4.91 7.32
CA ARG A 479 -5.65 -3.56 7.10
C ARG A 479 -5.57 -3.10 5.65
N GLU A 480 -6.42 -2.12 5.31
CA GLU A 480 -6.37 -1.39 4.06
C GLU A 480 -5.23 -0.35 4.02
N PHE A 481 -4.91 0.23 5.18
CA PHE A 481 -3.73 1.06 5.36
C PHE A 481 -2.69 0.30 6.17
N THR A 482 -1.55 0.00 5.55
CA THR A 482 -0.40 -0.56 6.24
C THR A 482 0.72 0.46 6.26
N PHE A 483 1.33 0.67 7.42
CA PHE A 483 2.49 1.51 7.60
C PHE A 483 3.61 0.67 8.23
N SER A 484 4.58 0.34 7.40
CA SER A 484 5.78 -0.39 7.80
C SER A 484 6.93 0.60 7.90
N PHE A 485 7.77 0.42 8.90
CA PHE A 485 8.80 1.39 9.21
C PHE A 485 10.07 0.70 9.68
N GLY A 486 11.22 1.16 9.20
CA GLY A 486 12.54 0.83 9.70
C GLY A 486 13.29 2.06 10.18
N ALA A 487 13.84 2.04 11.40
CA ALA A 487 14.70 3.11 11.91
C ALA A 487 16.07 2.58 12.29
N GLY A 488 17.08 3.42 12.05
CA GLY A 488 18.30 3.43 12.85
C GLY A 488 18.53 4.83 13.42
N CYS A 489 19.16 4.91 14.59
CA CYS A 489 19.60 6.18 15.16
C CYS A 489 20.98 6.09 15.81
N SER A 490 21.62 7.23 16.01
CA SER A 490 22.88 7.37 16.73
C SER A 490 22.84 8.61 17.62
N PHE A 491 23.32 8.48 18.84
CA PHE A 491 23.46 9.55 19.81
C PHE A 491 24.95 9.78 20.09
N LYS A 492 25.38 11.03 19.95
CA LYS A 492 26.71 11.49 20.35
C LYS A 492 26.56 12.63 21.35
N ALA A 493 27.24 12.55 22.48
CA ALA A 493 27.37 13.67 23.41
C ALA A 493 28.85 13.96 23.65
N SER A 494 29.25 15.20 23.38
CA SER A 494 30.50 15.75 23.87
C SER A 494 30.20 16.63 25.08
N ILE A 495 30.75 16.26 26.21
CA ILE A 495 30.42 16.79 27.54
C ILE A 495 31.72 16.95 28.35
N PRO A 496 31.67 17.59 29.53
CA PRO A 496 32.79 17.63 30.49
C PRO A 496 33.10 16.24 31.10
N GLY A 497 33.41 15.26 30.27
CA GLY A 497 33.61 13.86 30.59
C GLY A 497 34.01 13.07 29.34
N PRO A 498 34.11 11.74 29.43
CA PRO A 498 34.26 10.91 28.24
C PRO A 498 33.11 11.16 27.26
N ASN A 499 33.46 11.33 25.98
CA ASN A 499 32.46 11.43 24.92
C ASN A 499 31.60 10.17 24.92
N VAL A 500 30.29 10.36 24.72
CA VAL A 500 29.34 9.26 24.55
C VAL A 500 29.06 9.13 23.07
N ASN A 501 29.21 7.92 22.54
CA ASN A 501 28.85 7.59 21.17
C ASN A 501 28.13 6.25 21.17
N LEU A 502 26.84 6.28 20.90
CA LEU A 502 25.95 5.14 21.02
C LEU A 502 25.08 5.06 19.77
N SER A 503 24.72 3.85 19.36
CA SER A 503 23.82 3.63 18.23
C SER A 503 22.65 2.78 18.66
N CYS A 504 21.46 3.17 18.19
CA CYS A 504 20.24 2.42 18.40
C CYS A 504 20.31 1.14 17.56
N PRO A 505 19.67 0.05 18.02
CA PRO A 505 19.43 -1.09 17.15
C PRO A 505 18.62 -0.64 15.92
N SER A 506 18.89 -1.29 14.78
CA SER A 506 18.02 -1.13 13.61
C SER A 506 16.75 -1.91 13.86
N ILE A 507 15.63 -1.21 14.01
CA ILE A 507 14.33 -1.84 14.24
C ILE A 507 13.50 -1.80 12.98
N ASN A 508 12.62 -2.78 12.82
CA ASN A 508 11.54 -2.74 11.84
C ASN A 508 10.23 -3.06 12.57
N PHE A 509 9.19 -2.26 12.36
CA PHE A 509 7.86 -2.55 12.89
C PHE A 509 6.78 -2.24 11.85
N ASP A 510 5.68 -2.99 11.94
CA ASP A 510 4.53 -2.89 11.04
C ASP A 510 3.30 -2.50 11.86
N THR A 511 2.78 -1.30 11.60
CA THR A 511 1.48 -0.86 12.10
C THR A 511 0.51 -0.63 10.94
N GLY A 512 -0.74 -0.36 11.24
CA GLY A 512 -1.72 -0.04 10.21
C GLY A 512 -3.13 0.00 10.79
N LYS A 513 -4.08 0.38 9.94
CA LYS A 513 -5.45 0.61 10.36
C LYS A 513 -6.40 0.17 9.26
N ASP A 514 -7.49 -0.44 9.68
CA ASP A 514 -8.59 -0.81 8.81
C ASP A 514 -9.41 0.46 8.54
N PHE A 515 -9.82 0.66 7.29
CA PHE A 515 -10.70 1.76 6.92
C PHE A 515 -11.46 1.47 5.63
N THR A 516 -12.75 1.83 5.60
CA THR A 516 -13.52 1.88 4.36
C THR A 516 -12.95 2.98 3.44
N PRO A 517 -12.62 2.69 2.18
CA PRO A 517 -12.21 3.71 1.21
C PRO A 517 -13.18 4.89 1.12
N SER A 518 -12.67 6.10 0.94
CA SER A 518 -13.53 7.29 0.72
C SER A 518 -14.27 7.18 -0.61
N LEU A 519 -15.44 7.79 -0.71
CA LEU A 519 -16.12 7.97 -1.99
C LEU A 519 -16.69 9.39 -2.02
N GLY A 520 -16.50 10.08 -3.16
CA GLY A 520 -16.88 11.48 -3.31
C GLY A 520 -15.98 12.43 -2.52
N SER A 521 -16.51 13.60 -2.14
CA SER A 521 -15.81 14.66 -1.42
C SER A 521 -15.53 14.35 0.06
N THR A 522 -16.00 13.20 0.56
CA THR A 522 -15.86 12.80 1.96
C THR A 522 -14.38 12.79 2.39
N ARG A 523 -14.05 13.60 3.39
CA ARG A 523 -12.75 13.56 4.06
C ARG A 523 -12.73 12.42 5.06
N ARG A 524 -11.70 11.58 4.99
CA ARG A 524 -11.42 10.52 5.96
C ARG A 524 -10.07 10.74 6.61
N ASN A 525 -10.08 10.84 7.93
CA ASN A 525 -8.86 10.72 8.71
C ASN A 525 -8.48 9.24 8.79
N ILE A 526 -7.43 8.85 8.08
CA ILE A 526 -6.91 7.48 8.13
C ILE A 526 -6.28 7.27 9.52
N GLY A 527 -5.60 8.27 10.08
CA GLY A 527 -5.18 8.26 11.48
C GLY A 527 -4.05 9.23 11.78
N ASN A 528 -3.80 9.43 13.08
CA ASN A 528 -2.56 9.96 13.63
C ASN A 528 -1.93 8.85 14.49
N LEU A 529 -1.11 8.01 13.87
CA LEU A 529 -0.46 6.90 14.55
C LEU A 529 0.82 7.43 15.18
N TRP A 530 0.99 7.24 16.49
CA TRP A 530 2.27 7.46 17.18
C TRP A 530 2.77 6.15 17.74
N VAL A 531 4.05 5.91 17.55
CA VAL A 531 4.80 4.83 18.13
C VAL A 531 5.87 5.47 18.98
N LEU A 532 5.71 5.34 20.30
CA LEU A 532 6.66 5.86 21.26
C LEU A 532 7.91 4.96 21.23
N GLY A 533 9.07 5.55 20.96
CA GLY A 533 10.29 4.77 20.78
C GLY A 533 10.66 3.95 22.02
N ARG A 534 10.30 4.47 23.19
CA ARG A 534 10.50 3.82 24.49
C ARG A 534 9.63 2.58 24.73
N ASP A 535 8.49 2.48 24.04
CA ASP A 535 7.48 1.43 24.25
C ASP A 535 7.59 0.30 23.22
N LEU A 536 8.54 0.41 22.27
CA LEU A 536 8.82 -0.62 21.29
C LEU A 536 9.54 -1.81 21.92
N GLN A 537 8.94 -3.00 21.76
CA GLN A 537 9.44 -4.29 22.23
C GLN A 537 9.77 -5.19 21.02
N PRO A 538 10.81 -6.04 21.07
CA PRO A 538 11.74 -6.25 22.19
C PRO A 538 12.87 -5.19 22.27
N GLN A 539 12.98 -4.31 21.28
CA GLN A 539 14.05 -3.32 21.19
C GLN A 539 13.47 -1.90 21.14
N LYS A 540 13.82 -1.10 22.15
CA LYS A 540 13.43 0.31 22.23
C LYS A 540 14.12 1.09 21.10
N LEU A 541 13.41 2.01 20.48
CA LEU A 541 13.99 3.02 19.59
C LEU A 541 14.56 4.17 20.42
N GLY A 542 15.62 3.86 21.13
CA GLY A 542 16.31 4.82 21.96
C GLY A 542 17.58 4.25 22.56
N ILE A 543 18.35 5.14 23.13
CA ILE A 543 19.63 4.87 23.74
C ILE A 543 19.55 5.36 25.18
N HIS A 544 20.05 4.55 26.11
CA HIS A 544 20.29 4.96 27.48
C HIS A 544 21.78 4.76 27.79
N GLY A 545 22.49 5.85 28.05
CA GLY A 545 23.88 5.86 28.49
C GLY A 545 24.00 6.31 29.95
N TRP A 546 25.23 6.33 30.46
CA TRP A 546 25.51 6.74 31.85
C TRP A 546 25.21 8.23 32.11
N VAL A 547 25.11 9.05 31.07
CA VAL A 547 24.73 10.47 31.14
C VAL A 547 23.31 10.74 30.67
N GLY A 548 22.42 9.76 30.70
CA GLY A 548 21.06 9.90 30.18
C GLY A 548 20.89 9.31 28.79
N GLY A 549 19.80 9.67 28.11
CA GLY A 549 19.33 8.95 26.94
C GLY A 549 18.67 9.80 25.85
N ALA A 550 18.46 9.16 24.70
CA ALA A 550 17.78 9.75 23.56
C ALA A 550 16.76 8.77 23.02
N TYR A 551 15.52 9.20 22.82
CA TYR A 551 14.44 8.38 22.27
C TYR A 551 13.87 9.03 21.02
N LEU A 552 13.50 8.22 20.04
CA LEU A 552 12.86 8.67 18.82
C LEU A 552 11.44 8.12 18.77
N ASP A 553 10.46 9.01 18.94
CA ASP A 553 9.07 8.69 18.69
C ASP A 553 8.78 8.96 17.22
N LEU A 554 7.93 8.12 16.64
CA LEU A 554 7.60 8.16 15.22
C LEU A 554 6.10 8.25 15.08
N GLY A 555 5.65 8.99 14.09
CA GLY A 555 4.24 9.01 13.77
C GLY A 555 3.95 9.21 12.30
N VAL A 556 2.70 9.01 11.95
CA VAL A 556 2.17 9.34 10.62
C VAL A 556 0.77 9.89 10.80
N ALA A 557 0.54 11.08 10.23
CA ALA A 557 -0.79 11.64 10.06
C ALA A 557 -1.21 11.44 8.60
N ALA A 558 -2.42 10.93 8.38
CA ALA A 558 -2.89 10.57 7.05
C ALA A 558 -4.35 10.99 6.88
N ASP A 559 -4.63 11.83 5.88
CA ASP A 559 -5.97 12.25 5.49
C ASP A 559 -6.23 11.95 4.02
N MET A 560 -7.40 11.40 3.70
CA MET A 560 -7.82 11.09 2.33
C MET A 560 -9.12 11.81 1.96
N THR A 561 -9.22 12.25 0.72
CA THR A 561 -10.39 12.95 0.15
C THR A 561 -10.59 12.53 -1.32
N ASN A 562 -11.75 12.87 -1.89
CA ASN A 562 -12.01 12.79 -3.33
C ASN A 562 -11.85 11.38 -3.92
N GLY A 563 -12.32 10.37 -3.20
CA GLY A 563 -12.27 8.98 -3.63
C GLY A 563 -13.21 8.72 -4.82
N ARG A 564 -12.72 8.04 -5.85
CA ARG A 564 -13.49 7.63 -7.02
C ARG A 564 -13.13 6.21 -7.43
N ILE A 565 -14.13 5.37 -7.62
CA ILE A 565 -13.97 4.01 -8.12
C ILE A 565 -14.03 4.04 -9.64
N GLY A 566 -13.07 3.38 -10.27
CA GLY A 566 -12.89 3.34 -11.69
C GLY A 566 -13.04 1.93 -12.25
N TYR A 567 -13.75 1.77 -13.37
CA TYR A 567 -13.79 0.50 -14.10
C TYR A 567 -14.11 0.75 -15.58
N ARG A 568 -13.83 -0.24 -16.43
CA ARG A 568 -14.19 -0.21 -17.84
C ARG A 568 -15.25 -1.27 -18.14
N ILE A 569 -16.20 -0.94 -19.00
CA ILE A 569 -17.20 -1.86 -19.53
C ILE A 569 -16.85 -2.15 -20.98
N THR A 570 -16.68 -3.43 -21.32
CA THR A 570 -16.40 -3.88 -22.68
C THR A 570 -17.52 -4.83 -23.12
N PRO A 571 -18.26 -4.57 -24.20
CA PRO A 571 -19.23 -5.54 -24.72
C PRO A 571 -18.49 -6.79 -25.20
N ASP A 572 -19.15 -7.94 -25.14
CA ASP A 572 -18.61 -9.15 -25.78
C ASP A 572 -18.75 -9.09 -27.31
N ALA A 573 -18.28 -10.13 -28.00
CA ALA A 573 -18.32 -10.21 -29.47
C ALA A 573 -19.74 -10.14 -30.05
N ASN A 574 -20.76 -10.47 -29.25
CA ASN A 574 -22.15 -10.56 -29.69
C ASN A 574 -22.96 -9.32 -29.34
N SER A 575 -22.37 -8.39 -28.60
CA SER A 575 -23.06 -7.23 -28.05
C SER A 575 -22.48 -5.91 -28.61
N GLN A 576 -23.32 -4.88 -28.56
CA GLN A 576 -22.97 -3.49 -28.78
C GLN A 576 -23.45 -2.68 -27.60
N LEU A 577 -22.79 -1.55 -27.36
CA LEU A 577 -23.06 -0.67 -26.23
C LEU A 577 -23.30 0.73 -26.77
N SER A 578 -24.37 1.41 -26.36
CA SER A 578 -24.76 2.69 -27.00
C SER A 578 -24.26 3.96 -26.28
N GLN A 579 -23.81 3.86 -25.02
CA GLN A 579 -23.52 5.05 -24.19
C GLN A 579 -22.12 5.09 -23.55
N LEU A 580 -21.35 3.99 -23.56
CA LEU A 580 -20.06 3.87 -22.86
C LEU A 580 -18.98 3.12 -23.66
N GLN A 581 -19.08 3.02 -25.00
CA GLN A 581 -18.13 2.21 -25.79
C GLN A 581 -16.68 2.56 -25.48
N ASN A 582 -15.93 1.59 -24.95
CA ASN A 582 -14.51 1.71 -24.57
C ASN A 582 -14.20 2.87 -23.60
N ARG A 583 -15.21 3.45 -22.93
CA ARG A 583 -15.01 4.53 -21.97
C ARG A 583 -14.82 3.99 -20.57
N TYR A 584 -13.89 4.63 -19.88
CA TYR A 584 -13.62 4.36 -18.49
C TYR A 584 -14.64 5.10 -17.62
N VAL A 585 -15.33 4.37 -16.74
CA VAL A 585 -16.38 4.91 -15.86
C VAL A 585 -15.78 5.26 -14.52
N TRP A 586 -16.08 6.46 -14.02
CA TRP A 586 -15.73 6.91 -12.67
C TRP A 586 -16.99 7.11 -11.83
N ALA A 587 -17.02 6.47 -10.68
CA ALA A 587 -18.07 6.60 -9.67
C ALA A 587 -17.52 7.31 -8.44
N ASP A 588 -18.19 8.38 -8.04
CA ASP A 588 -17.94 9.19 -6.84
C ASP A 588 -19.10 9.11 -5.83
N SER A 589 -20.08 8.24 -6.10
CA SER A 589 -21.19 7.87 -5.24
C SER A 589 -21.64 6.44 -5.55
N GLU A 590 -22.44 5.84 -4.67
CA GLU A 590 -23.02 4.50 -4.90
C GLU A 590 -24.22 4.52 -5.87
N ARG A 591 -24.46 5.64 -6.54
CA ARG A 591 -25.54 5.75 -7.53
C ARG A 591 -25.28 4.80 -8.71
N PRO A 592 -26.27 3.97 -9.11
CA PRO A 592 -26.09 3.04 -10.22
C PRO A 592 -25.74 3.76 -11.52
N ARG A 593 -24.71 3.29 -12.22
CA ARG A 593 -24.40 3.71 -13.59
C ARG A 593 -25.14 2.82 -14.56
N ARG A 594 -25.95 3.42 -15.43
CA ARG A 594 -26.80 2.70 -16.39
C ARG A 594 -26.20 2.78 -17.79
N PHE A 595 -26.38 1.72 -18.56
CA PHE A 595 -26.08 1.68 -19.99
C PHE A 595 -27.00 0.68 -20.69
N THR A 596 -27.05 0.75 -22.01
CA THR A 596 -27.85 -0.16 -22.83
C THR A 596 -26.93 -1.09 -23.62
N LEU A 597 -27.29 -2.38 -23.62
CA LEU A 597 -26.70 -3.40 -24.48
C LEU A 597 -27.70 -3.79 -25.56
N SER A 598 -27.19 -3.96 -26.77
CA SER A 598 -27.96 -4.39 -27.94
C SER A 598 -27.23 -5.55 -28.60
N PRO A 599 -27.92 -6.57 -29.11
CA PRO A 599 -27.26 -7.69 -29.77
C PRO A 599 -26.81 -7.24 -31.17
N ARG A 600 -25.64 -7.70 -31.61
CA ARG A 600 -25.18 -7.53 -33.01
C ARG A 600 -26.01 -8.33 -33.98
N ASN A 601 -26.49 -9.49 -33.53
CA ASN A 601 -27.41 -10.35 -34.25
C ASN A 601 -28.48 -10.84 -33.26
N ILE A 602 -29.75 -10.71 -33.65
CA ILE A 602 -30.92 -11.03 -32.81
C ILE A 602 -30.92 -12.44 -32.20
N ASN A 603 -30.15 -13.38 -32.77
CA ASN A 603 -30.06 -14.77 -32.30
C ASN A 603 -28.93 -15.02 -31.30
N LEU A 604 -28.06 -14.03 -31.03
CA LEU A 604 -26.90 -14.20 -30.16
C LEU A 604 -27.18 -13.77 -28.71
N SER A 605 -26.57 -14.48 -27.76
CA SER A 605 -26.63 -14.12 -26.34
C SER A 605 -25.92 -12.80 -26.09
N LEU A 606 -26.49 -11.98 -25.21
CA LEU A 606 -25.87 -10.73 -24.78
C LEU A 606 -24.81 -10.99 -23.70
N GLY A 607 -23.81 -10.14 -23.66
CA GLY A 607 -22.80 -10.20 -22.62
C GLY A 607 -21.86 -9.01 -22.63
N PHE A 608 -21.23 -8.83 -21.49
CA PHE A 608 -20.23 -7.79 -21.30
C PHE A 608 -19.25 -8.17 -20.22
N LYS A 609 -18.13 -7.48 -20.21
CA LYS A 609 -17.06 -7.63 -19.24
C LYS A 609 -16.87 -6.32 -18.49
N VAL A 610 -16.75 -6.40 -17.17
CA VAL A 610 -16.24 -5.30 -16.35
C VAL A 610 -14.78 -5.59 -16.04
N ASP A 611 -13.86 -4.74 -16.48
CA ASP A 611 -12.43 -4.94 -16.33
C ASP A 611 -11.66 -3.65 -15.97
N GLN A 612 -10.33 -3.79 -15.88
CA GLN A 612 -9.38 -2.72 -15.56
C GLN A 612 -9.79 -1.92 -14.31
N PRO A 613 -9.92 -2.56 -13.13
CA PRO A 613 -10.31 -1.85 -11.91
C PRO A 613 -9.24 -0.82 -11.51
N LYS A 614 -9.68 0.39 -11.14
CA LYS A 614 -8.81 1.46 -10.62
C LYS A 614 -9.49 2.23 -9.49
N TYR A 615 -8.69 2.97 -8.75
CA TYR A 615 -9.18 3.87 -7.72
C TYR A 615 -8.42 5.18 -7.76
N LYS A 616 -9.15 6.30 -7.74
CA LYS A 616 -8.62 7.67 -7.71
C LYS A 616 -8.88 8.30 -6.37
N PHE A 617 -7.91 9.02 -5.82
CA PHE A 617 -8.06 9.71 -4.54
C PHE A 617 -7.03 10.81 -4.37
N ARG A 618 -7.24 11.67 -3.37
CA ARG A 618 -6.22 12.59 -2.86
C ARG A 618 -5.86 12.14 -1.46
N ILE A 619 -4.57 11.97 -1.17
CA ILE A 619 -4.09 11.68 0.18
C ILE A 619 -3.00 12.67 0.57
N GLU A 620 -3.08 13.13 1.81
CA GLU A 620 -2.02 13.86 2.49
C GLU A 620 -1.43 12.95 3.57
N LEU A 621 -0.22 12.46 3.32
CA LEU A 621 0.55 11.65 4.26
C LEU A 621 1.67 12.50 4.86
N ILE A 622 1.65 12.68 6.17
CA ILE A 622 2.61 13.48 6.92
C ILE A 622 3.30 12.58 7.92
N PRO A 623 4.45 11.95 7.57
CA PRO A 623 5.28 11.30 8.55
C PRO A 623 5.80 12.32 9.56
N GLN A 624 5.96 11.91 10.81
CA GLN A 624 6.36 12.76 11.92
C GLN A 624 7.42 12.05 12.76
N ALA A 625 8.36 12.80 13.33
CA ALA A 625 9.24 12.31 14.39
C ALA A 625 9.28 13.27 15.55
N ARG A 626 9.62 12.74 16.72
CA ARG A 626 9.95 13.52 17.90
C ARG A 626 11.19 12.92 18.54
N ILE A 627 12.17 13.75 18.81
CA ILE A 627 13.37 13.35 19.54
C ILE A 627 13.19 13.81 20.98
N ASN A 628 13.30 12.90 21.94
CA ASN A 628 13.36 13.23 23.35
C ASN A 628 14.79 12.99 23.83
N LEU A 629 15.51 14.05 24.18
CA LEU A 629 16.89 14.03 24.65
C LEU A 629 16.90 14.34 26.14
N ASN A 630 17.58 13.50 26.91
CA ASN A 630 17.89 13.69 28.32
C ASN A 630 19.40 13.54 28.49
N LEU A 631 20.03 14.57 29.05
CA LEU A 631 21.43 14.52 29.48
C LEU A 631 21.46 14.78 30.99
N ASP A 632 22.05 13.88 31.74
CA ASP A 632 22.19 13.93 33.20
C ASP A 632 23.66 13.79 33.59
N LEU A 633 24.19 14.82 34.23
CA LEU A 633 25.58 14.90 34.70
C LEU A 633 25.65 14.77 36.24
N GLY A 634 24.59 14.28 36.87
CA GLY A 634 24.44 14.09 38.32
C GLY A 634 23.87 15.33 39.00
N VAL A 635 24.58 16.46 38.93
CA VAL A 635 24.15 17.75 39.53
C VAL A 635 23.50 18.71 38.54
N TYR A 636 23.65 18.45 37.23
CA TYR A 636 23.03 19.20 36.16
C TYR A 636 22.34 18.27 35.19
N GLU A 637 21.18 18.68 34.70
CA GLU A 637 20.47 17.97 33.66
C GLU A 637 19.97 18.90 32.55
N LEU A 638 19.79 18.33 31.36
CA LEU A 638 19.25 18.99 30.19
C LEU A 638 18.22 18.07 29.54
N ASN A 639 16.97 18.52 29.51
CA ASN A 639 15.87 17.84 28.84
C ASN A 639 15.46 18.63 27.60
N ARG A 640 15.48 18.01 26.43
CA ARG A 640 15.03 18.64 25.19
C ARG A 640 14.16 17.71 24.36
N ASN A 641 12.94 18.17 24.08
CA ASN A 641 12.07 17.56 23.09
C ASN A 641 12.17 18.34 21.79
N VAL A 642 12.60 17.68 20.72
CA VAL A 642 12.69 18.23 19.37
C VAL A 642 11.54 17.66 18.56
N GLY A 643 10.72 18.53 17.96
CA GLY A 643 9.58 18.15 17.15
C GLY A 643 8.22 18.45 17.78
N PRO A 644 7.11 17.95 17.19
CA PRO A 644 7.08 17.01 16.07
C PRO A 644 7.71 17.61 14.81
N ILE A 645 8.74 16.94 14.27
CA ILE A 645 9.31 17.23 12.95
C ILE A 645 8.36 16.56 11.96
N ARG A 646 7.62 17.37 11.22
CA ARG A 646 6.73 16.86 10.15
C ARG A 646 7.56 16.72 8.89
N PHE A 647 7.84 15.47 8.53
CA PHE A 647 8.67 15.09 7.39
C PHE A 647 7.92 15.18 6.09
N ASP A 648 7.64 16.41 5.70
CA ASP A 648 6.86 16.71 4.51
C ASP A 648 5.44 16.19 4.58
N SER A 649 4.58 16.82 3.80
CA SER A 649 3.52 16.05 3.18
C SER A 649 4.19 15.26 2.06
N LEU A 650 4.21 13.93 2.11
CA LEU A 650 3.86 13.21 0.88
C LEU A 650 2.42 13.64 0.57
N SER A 651 2.27 14.87 0.07
CA SER A 651 1.08 15.25 -0.64
C SER A 651 1.23 14.45 -1.92
N ILE A 652 0.49 13.36 -1.98
CA ILE A 652 0.21 12.76 -3.26
C ILE A 652 -0.81 13.72 -3.90
N GLY A 653 -0.27 14.87 -4.32
CA GLY A 653 -0.93 16.15 -4.48
C GLY A 653 -1.32 16.41 -5.92
N SER A 654 -2.14 15.52 -6.47
CA SER A 654 -2.98 15.65 -7.67
C SER A 654 -3.54 14.24 -7.88
N GLN A 655 -4.87 14.06 -7.89
CA GLN A 655 -5.60 12.77 -7.96
C GLN A 655 -4.70 11.54 -8.25
N PHE A 656 -4.28 10.85 -7.20
CA PHE A 656 -3.50 9.61 -7.33
C PHE A 656 -4.40 8.52 -7.85
N GLU A 657 -3.93 7.83 -8.89
CA GLU A 657 -4.61 6.69 -9.46
C GLU A 657 -3.81 5.44 -9.12
N VAL A 658 -4.49 4.45 -8.55
CA VAL A 658 -3.96 3.11 -8.37
C VAL A 658 -4.74 2.13 -9.22
N ASP A 659 -4.00 1.23 -9.85
CA ASP A 659 -4.55 0.12 -10.61
C ASP A 659 -4.92 -1.05 -9.70
N ARG A 660 -5.41 -2.12 -10.33
CA ARG A 660 -5.60 -3.44 -9.73
C ARG A 660 -4.40 -3.84 -8.87
N HIS A 661 -4.70 -4.36 -7.68
CA HIS A 661 -3.72 -5.04 -6.85
C HIS A 661 -3.15 -6.26 -7.59
N PRO A 662 -1.82 -6.44 -7.70
CA PRO A 662 -1.25 -7.62 -8.33
C PRO A 662 -1.75 -8.91 -7.68
N GLY A 663 -2.00 -9.94 -8.49
CA GLY A 663 -2.49 -11.24 -8.00
C GLY A 663 -3.98 -11.32 -7.67
N THR A 664 -4.77 -10.26 -7.89
CA THR A 664 -6.22 -10.29 -7.62
C THR A 664 -7.07 -10.33 -8.89
N THR A 665 -8.38 -10.50 -8.77
CA THR A 665 -9.30 -10.57 -9.92
C THR A 665 -9.18 -9.33 -10.82
N SER A 666 -9.08 -9.55 -12.14
CA SER A 666 -8.86 -8.48 -13.14
C SER A 666 -10.08 -8.14 -13.98
N TYR A 667 -11.05 -9.05 -14.06
CA TYR A 667 -12.31 -8.83 -14.74
C TYR A 667 -13.40 -9.77 -14.24
N TYR A 668 -14.66 -9.42 -14.54
CA TYR A 668 -15.81 -10.31 -14.45
C TYR A 668 -16.58 -10.28 -15.77
N ASN A 669 -16.96 -11.46 -16.25
CA ASN A 669 -17.82 -11.62 -17.42
C ASN A 669 -19.26 -11.82 -16.96
N TYR A 670 -20.18 -11.16 -17.64
CA TYR A 670 -21.62 -11.25 -17.40
C TYR A 670 -22.28 -11.71 -18.70
N LYS A 671 -22.96 -12.86 -18.66
CA LYS A 671 -23.77 -13.40 -19.74
C LYS A 671 -25.25 -13.23 -19.40
N LEU A 672 -26.05 -12.84 -20.39
CA LEU A 672 -27.44 -12.37 -20.27
C LEU A 672 -28.41 -13.12 -21.19
#